data_AF-A0A833M0M9-F1
#
_entry.id   AF-A0A833M0M9-F1
#
_cell.length_a   1.000
_cell.length_b   1.000
_cell.length_c   1.000
_cell.angle_alpha   90.00
_cell.angle_beta   90.00
_cell.angle_gamma   90.00
#
_symmetry.space_group_name_H-M   'P 1'
#
loop_
_entity.id
_entity.type
_entity.pdbx_description
1 polymer ?
#
loop_
_entity_poly.entity_id
_entity_poly.type
_entity_poly.pdbx_seq_one_letter_code
_entity_poly.pdbx_strand_id
1 'polypeptide(L)'
;MKEAPDGECYMQHSFYSDSIDPNIEFDASSRLPFVSEKDRIRELILNYLPLPYSIAEYGCGKKSSLIIKKLIDLGIPSYAIQRGMIMEKDMSDAALAEDDFQRRPHALVVYNSLYHIFDPDNAVILNRLQKQGIKIRRSDGDDELILVAGEYALSHAKTLQFVQARSHIFVIVYFFDHRYNRVRPYVIDPTIEREDLFGVSQMRKYLHAPEGLIYLAPLLGEFRLDESCMTENQRRYLYHRMLDRPLESLSREEHFDLIRDLNGASPGSIGDPATWTYANNMKVNDAAQQERQVKLTGTGNAFRESLASLAIARSRGQEEKVVELASQMRDLATKLGLLENVRMDGYWSERQLEPLKKVVNLVADQVAVDELMERIRKNIPIQQALTTKRGLTSLFGMGFRLRERIEELARVSRNEAGQISAQALTDEYFRAARNLIQQMNQAGLRVCIDTVGNIHGLLISADTAASIVKNARLLSEVTDQSLSMGSHIDTVADAGKYDGRLGVLSGIEVAEILRDLHEDYGIAMIYPAVPRTMIVTAFVGEEMSFTGQGVSMPGSAAVAGLADPERIYRMTNRSGQTYEDCLQRMLVFLKGCESRGEIRTLNRLGDREDGDLLQSCFSPQSFYSKHSYERHIEQGSRLHESAVPMVLVHTIMGIYQEDFTFEGEHAEQAALECIAYIREMALTPSNDAEMRLTVGILSREKTEQIELDYGMRWHLTGMKGHAGGASVYERADAGVAISRLHHFFQNLKTDFQSRLSRPVDWISGASSLVPGTNRNVIPGEASITLGLRGDVPPEDRQYLLKQLQGFVVSNLSLDVKKGGEGLLAHDVQEVSLLNRARRLRFSLDIRYADTERRTTVLDSLQEFLNNCCQRWNVTLSRSIEQQLRPYKLTESGQALQMERSYGGSHNPLETELARDVLRGTLLQLAVTHDFLKLDRSVPVNLYSFVHDRMPSSWKDTIPAFVSGALHDTCNIAAAGQDH
;
A
#
# COMPACT_ATOMS: atom_id res chain seq x y z
N MET A 1 -3.90 -43.41 -27.87
CA MET A 1 -2.73 -44.30 -27.84
C MET A 1 -1.49 -43.45 -28.11
N LYS A 2 -0.48 -43.37 -27.24
CA LYS A 2 -0.19 -44.18 -26.03
C LYS A 2 -0.36 -43.37 -24.73
N GLU A 3 -0.62 -44.08 -23.64
CA GLU A 3 -0.47 -43.59 -22.26
C GLU A 3 0.89 -44.00 -21.69
N ALA A 4 1.20 -43.42 -20.52
CA ALA A 4 2.08 -43.87 -19.42
C ALA A 4 3.29 -42.96 -19.14
N PRO A 5 3.70 -42.82 -17.85
CA PRO A 5 2.85 -42.73 -16.66
C PRO A 5 3.34 -41.66 -15.65
N ASP A 6 2.67 -41.59 -14.49
CA ASP A 6 3.17 -41.04 -13.21
C ASP A 6 3.47 -39.53 -13.12
N GLY A 7 2.39 -38.77 -12.92
CA GLY A 7 2.21 -37.95 -11.71
C GLY A 7 3.34 -37.02 -11.23
N GLU A 8 3.44 -35.82 -11.82
CA GLU A 8 3.44 -34.56 -11.04
C GLU A 8 3.08 -33.39 -11.96
N CYS A 9 1.85 -32.86 -11.80
CA CYS A 9 1.43 -31.67 -12.53
C CYS A 9 1.98 -30.43 -11.83
N TYR A 10 3.13 -29.93 -12.27
CA TYR A 10 3.66 -28.64 -11.82
C TYR A 10 2.74 -27.51 -12.29
N MET A 11 1.79 -27.14 -11.43
CA MET A 11 1.00 -25.92 -11.52
C MET A 11 1.92 -24.73 -11.80
N GLN A 12 1.65 -24.01 -12.89
CA GLN A 12 2.28 -22.73 -13.17
C GLN A 12 1.75 -21.68 -12.18
N HIS A 13 2.36 -21.65 -11.00
CA HIS A 13 2.13 -20.60 -10.02
C HIS A 13 2.83 -19.30 -10.46
N SER A 14 2.15 -18.47 -11.26
CA SER A 14 2.48 -17.07 -11.43
C SER A 14 2.06 -16.31 -10.16
N PHE A 15 2.98 -16.17 -9.21
CA PHE A 15 2.71 -15.52 -7.92
C PHE A 15 3.60 -14.28 -7.73
N TYR A 16 2.94 -13.16 -7.45
CA TYR A 16 3.47 -11.88 -6.95
C TYR A 16 4.28 -10.99 -7.91
N SER A 17 3.57 -10.12 -8.62
CA SER A 17 4.09 -8.78 -8.93
C SER A 17 3.78 -7.78 -7.79
N ASP A 18 4.84 -7.14 -7.31
CA ASP A 18 4.90 -5.77 -6.78
C ASP A 18 4.40 -5.48 -5.35
N SER A 19 5.25 -5.77 -4.37
CA SER A 19 5.50 -4.83 -3.25
C SER A 19 6.99 -4.64 -2.96
N ILE A 20 7.75 -4.32 -4.01
CA ILE A 20 8.72 -3.23 -3.91
C ILE A 20 8.13 -2.12 -4.77
N ASP A 21 8.17 -0.86 -4.31
CA ASP A 21 8.07 0.30 -5.19
C ASP A 21 9.50 0.70 -5.60
N PRO A 22 9.96 0.34 -6.81
CA PRO A 22 11.23 0.79 -7.32
C PRO A 22 10.96 2.07 -8.12
N ASN A 23 10.70 3.18 -7.44
CA ASN A 23 10.80 4.52 -8.04
C ASN A 23 12.27 4.86 -8.29
N ILE A 24 12.94 4.01 -9.06
CA ILE A 24 14.15 4.40 -9.74
C ILE A 24 13.69 5.46 -10.71
N GLU A 25 14.23 6.68 -10.60
CA GLU A 25 13.94 7.64 -11.67
C GLU A 25 14.54 7.06 -12.95
N PHE A 26 13.73 6.93 -13.98
CA PHE A 26 14.16 6.34 -15.25
C PHE A 26 14.56 7.46 -16.20
N ASP A 27 15.70 7.29 -16.87
CA ASP A 27 16.13 8.21 -17.91
C ASP A 27 15.06 8.30 -19.02
N ALA A 28 14.48 9.49 -19.20
CA ALA A 28 13.27 9.67 -20.01
C ALA A 28 13.42 9.21 -21.48
N SER A 29 14.65 9.17 -22.01
CA SER A 29 14.92 8.69 -23.37
C SER A 29 15.05 7.16 -23.46
N SER A 30 15.58 6.50 -22.42
CA SER A 30 15.89 5.05 -22.43
C SER A 30 14.93 4.19 -21.62
N ARG A 31 14.26 4.74 -20.61
CA ARG A 31 13.54 4.00 -19.57
C ARG A 31 14.42 2.96 -18.86
N LEU A 32 15.73 3.24 -18.75
CA LEU A 32 16.65 2.52 -17.88
C LEU A 32 16.79 3.27 -16.55
N PRO A 33 17.03 2.55 -15.44
CA PRO A 33 17.18 3.17 -14.13
C PRO A 33 18.35 4.16 -14.08
N PHE A 34 18.15 5.35 -13.51
CA PHE A 34 19.26 6.19 -13.08
C PHE A 34 19.99 5.53 -11.90
N VAL A 35 21.30 5.73 -11.82
CA VAL A 35 22.23 5.13 -10.83
C VAL A 35 21.97 5.61 -9.37
N SER A 36 20.90 6.36 -9.13
CA SER A 36 20.49 6.90 -7.82
C SER A 36 19.87 5.86 -6.88
N GLU A 37 19.72 4.59 -7.28
CA GLU A 37 19.19 3.51 -6.40
C GLU A 37 20.00 3.28 -5.13
N LYS A 38 21.26 3.70 -5.09
CA LYS A 38 22.07 3.71 -3.87
C LYS A 38 21.37 4.45 -2.73
N ASP A 39 20.64 5.52 -3.02
CA ASP A 39 19.89 6.27 -2.02
C ASP A 39 18.58 5.57 -1.61
N ARG A 40 17.98 4.72 -2.45
CA ARG A 40 16.76 3.94 -2.14
C ARG A 40 17.05 2.63 -1.39
N ILE A 41 18.15 1.94 -1.70
CA ILE A 41 18.67 0.84 -0.88
C ILE A 41 19.12 1.39 0.49
N ARG A 42 19.75 2.57 0.50
CA ARG A 42 20.02 3.33 1.73
C ARG A 42 18.74 3.74 2.45
N GLU A 43 17.67 4.12 1.76
CA GLU A 43 16.36 4.43 2.36
C GLU A 43 15.72 3.19 3.00
N LEU A 44 15.85 2.01 2.36
CA LEU A 44 15.44 0.72 2.93
C LEU A 44 16.23 0.37 4.20
N ILE A 45 17.54 0.62 4.21
CA ILE A 45 18.44 0.45 5.36
C ILE A 45 18.14 1.48 6.46
N LEU A 46 17.80 2.72 6.11
CA LEU A 46 17.42 3.79 7.04
C LEU A 46 16.03 3.55 7.65
N ASN A 47 15.07 3.02 6.89
CA ASN A 47 13.77 2.58 7.39
C ASN A 47 13.90 1.39 8.35
N TYR A 48 14.97 0.57 8.22
CA TYR A 48 15.35 -0.47 9.19
C TYR A 48 16.11 0.05 10.42
N LEU A 49 16.48 1.34 10.47
CA LEU A 49 17.27 1.95 11.54
C LEU A 49 16.51 3.09 12.30
N PRO A 50 15.37 2.81 12.97
CA PRO A 50 14.75 3.75 13.90
C PRO A 50 15.52 3.79 15.24
N LEU A 51 16.80 4.14 15.21
CA LEU A 51 17.73 4.07 16.34
C LEU A 51 18.57 5.37 16.45
N PRO A 52 18.61 6.05 17.62
CA PRO A 52 19.06 7.44 17.72
C PRO A 52 20.58 7.59 17.96
N TYR A 53 21.26 8.38 17.12
CA TYR A 53 22.70 8.67 17.26
C TYR A 53 23.00 10.03 17.95
N SER A 54 24.14 10.11 18.68
CA SER A 54 24.53 11.02 19.80
C SER A 54 25.81 11.91 19.62
N ILE A 55 25.85 13.16 20.14
CA ILE A 55 26.96 14.15 20.44
C ILE A 55 27.44 15.26 19.46
N ALA A 56 27.81 16.43 20.00
CA ALA A 56 28.68 17.41 19.34
C ALA A 56 29.69 18.01 20.32
N GLU A 57 30.61 18.79 19.74
CA GLU A 57 31.46 19.83 20.33
C GLU A 57 32.95 19.50 20.61
N TYR A 58 33.78 20.53 20.37
CA TYR A 58 35.21 20.66 20.65
C TYR A 58 36.25 19.90 19.79
N GLY A 59 36.24 20.22 18.49
CA GLY A 59 37.34 21.02 17.91
C GLY A 59 38.72 20.38 17.65
N CYS A 60 38.93 19.89 16.43
CA CYS A 60 40.23 20.03 15.74
C CYS A 60 40.05 20.10 14.22
N GLY A 61 40.69 21.08 13.56
CA GLY A 61 40.32 21.52 12.21
C GLY A 61 40.84 20.67 11.03
N LYS A 62 40.23 20.90 9.86
CA LYS A 62 40.56 20.36 8.52
C LYS A 62 40.14 18.91 8.21
N LYS A 63 40.46 17.88 9.00
CA LYS A 63 40.02 16.50 8.68
C LYS A 63 38.52 16.30 8.93
N SER A 64 38.01 16.72 10.07
CA SER A 64 36.57 16.68 10.38
C SER A 64 35.75 17.54 9.41
N SER A 65 36.31 18.66 8.92
CA SER A 65 35.70 19.51 7.90
C SER A 65 35.52 18.79 6.56
N LEU A 66 36.43 17.88 6.20
CA LEU A 66 36.35 17.05 4.99
C LEU A 66 35.31 15.93 5.11
N ILE A 67 35.19 15.32 6.30
CA ILE A 67 34.17 14.30 6.58
C ILE A 67 32.78 14.94 6.66
N ILE A 68 32.62 16.05 7.39
CA ILE A 68 31.36 16.81 7.46
C ILE A 68 30.96 17.29 6.06
N LYS A 69 31.90 17.77 5.25
CA LYS A 69 31.62 18.10 3.85
C LYS A 69 31.15 16.87 3.06
N LYS A 70 31.83 15.72 3.17
CA LYS A 70 31.39 14.46 2.54
C LYS A 70 29.98 14.03 2.97
N LEU A 71 29.61 14.21 4.24
CA LEU A 71 28.30 13.84 4.77
C LEU A 71 27.18 14.82 4.34
N ILE A 72 27.50 16.10 4.19
CA ILE A 72 26.62 17.11 3.58
C ILE A 72 26.47 16.86 2.07
N ASP A 73 27.57 16.54 1.38
CA ASP A 73 27.59 16.16 -0.05
C ASP A 73 26.82 14.83 -0.29
N LEU A 74 26.64 14.00 0.75
CA LEU A 74 25.77 12.80 0.79
C LEU A 74 24.34 13.09 1.30
N GLY A 75 23.94 14.37 1.40
CA GLY A 75 22.57 14.79 1.68
C GLY A 75 22.13 14.80 3.15
N ILE A 76 23.05 14.63 4.12
CA ILE A 76 22.67 14.60 5.54
C ILE A 76 22.52 16.04 6.09
N PRO A 77 21.37 16.42 6.69
CA PRO A 77 21.15 17.77 7.19
C PRO A 77 22.13 18.17 8.31
N SER A 78 22.59 19.42 8.29
CA SER A 78 23.59 19.94 9.24
C SER A 78 23.17 19.86 10.72
N TYR A 79 21.87 19.85 11.02
CA TYR A 79 21.35 19.67 12.38
C TYR A 79 21.41 18.21 12.87
N ALA A 80 21.52 17.22 11.98
CA ALA A 80 21.72 15.81 12.35
C ALA A 80 23.19 15.54 12.72
N ILE A 81 24.13 16.30 12.15
CA ILE A 81 25.57 16.21 12.42
C ILE A 81 25.95 16.71 13.82
N GLN A 82 25.06 17.44 14.50
CA GLN A 82 25.22 17.77 15.92
C GLN A 82 25.17 16.52 16.84
N ARG A 83 25.11 15.30 16.27
CA ARG A 83 25.05 13.98 16.93
C ARG A 83 25.60 12.81 16.04
N GLY A 84 26.84 12.29 16.11
CA GLY A 84 28.07 12.66 16.85
C GLY A 84 29.13 11.55 16.95
N MET A 85 30.35 11.84 17.46
CA MET A 85 31.53 10.95 17.33
C MET A 85 32.65 11.16 18.39
N ILE A 86 33.39 10.08 18.70
CA ILE A 86 34.77 10.06 19.26
C ILE A 86 35.67 9.31 18.26
N MET A 87 36.97 9.61 18.19
CA MET A 87 37.93 8.97 17.27
C MET A 87 39.06 8.23 17.99
N GLU A 88 39.42 7.07 17.45
CA GLU A 88 40.59 6.25 17.78
C GLU A 88 41.90 7.06 17.63
N LYS A 89 42.78 7.06 18.65
CA LYS A 89 43.99 7.91 18.68
C LYS A 89 45.33 7.17 18.75
N ASP A 90 45.35 5.93 19.23
CA ASP A 90 46.54 5.07 19.33
C ASP A 90 46.25 3.76 18.59
N MET A 91 47.19 3.33 17.76
CA MET A 91 47.12 2.17 16.87
C MET A 91 48.42 1.33 16.97
N SER A 92 49.09 1.38 18.12
CA SER A 92 50.32 0.64 18.39
C SER A 92 50.07 -0.85 18.60
N ASP A 93 51.07 -1.68 18.33
CA ASP A 93 50.99 -3.14 18.48
C ASP A 93 50.58 -3.58 19.89
N ALA A 94 50.91 -2.78 20.91
CA ALA A 94 50.49 -3.00 22.30
C ALA A 94 48.99 -2.79 22.53
N ALA A 95 48.35 -1.84 21.83
CA ALA A 95 46.89 -1.64 21.87
C ALA A 95 46.14 -2.71 21.04
N LEU A 96 46.80 -3.30 20.04
CA LEU A 96 46.23 -4.33 19.18
C LEU A 96 46.33 -5.75 19.77
N ALA A 97 47.27 -5.98 20.69
CA ALA A 97 47.51 -7.25 21.39
C ALA A 97 46.78 -7.41 22.75
N GLU A 98 45.89 -6.49 23.11
CA GLU A 98 45.10 -6.53 24.35
C GLU A 98 43.71 -7.12 24.07
N ASP A 99 43.48 -8.39 24.41
CA ASP A 99 42.28 -9.13 23.99
C ASP A 99 40.99 -8.68 24.71
N ASP A 100 41.12 -8.00 25.86
CA ASP A 100 40.00 -7.41 26.61
C ASP A 100 39.56 -6.09 25.95
N PHE A 101 38.36 -6.10 25.34
CA PHE A 101 37.82 -4.94 24.62
C PHE A 101 37.60 -3.71 25.52
N GLN A 102 37.45 -3.88 26.84
CA GLN A 102 37.33 -2.76 27.78
C GLN A 102 38.66 -2.02 28.01
N ARG A 103 39.78 -2.63 27.60
CA ARG A 103 41.14 -2.08 27.71
C ARG A 103 41.70 -1.52 26.41
N ARG A 104 40.93 -1.57 25.31
CA ARG A 104 41.23 -0.87 24.05
C ARG A 104 40.53 0.51 24.08
N PRO A 105 41.19 1.60 24.51
CA PRO A 105 40.52 2.87 24.87
C PRO A 105 39.96 3.68 23.68
N HIS A 106 39.93 3.09 22.48
CA HIS A 106 39.88 3.84 21.22
C HIS A 106 39.02 3.22 20.12
N ALA A 107 38.61 1.95 20.21
CA ALA A 107 37.85 1.26 19.17
C ALA A 107 36.59 2.05 18.78
N LEU A 108 36.12 1.91 17.53
CA LEU A 108 34.89 2.57 17.08
C LEU A 108 33.66 1.84 17.66
N VAL A 109 33.39 2.18 18.90
CA VAL A 109 32.35 1.66 19.78
C VAL A 109 31.13 2.56 19.63
N VAL A 110 30.07 2.06 18.96
CA VAL A 110 28.78 2.73 18.90
C VAL A 110 27.83 2.14 19.93
N TYR A 111 26.92 2.95 20.46
CA TYR A 111 25.87 2.45 21.35
C TYR A 111 24.96 1.48 20.58
N ASN A 112 24.86 0.25 21.07
CA ASN A 112 23.88 -0.68 20.57
C ASN A 112 22.51 -0.12 20.93
N SER A 113 21.71 0.24 19.94
CA SER A 113 20.47 0.91 20.27
C SER A 113 19.36 -0.09 20.65
N LEU A 114 19.55 -1.40 20.38
CA LEU A 114 18.79 -2.47 21.03
C LEU A 114 18.96 -2.45 22.57
N TYR A 115 20.15 -2.08 23.07
CA TYR A 115 20.41 -2.02 24.52
C TYR A 115 19.56 -0.99 25.26
N HIS A 116 19.21 0.11 24.60
CA HIS A 116 18.47 1.20 25.22
C HIS A 116 16.95 1.10 25.06
N ILE A 117 16.46 0.24 24.16
CA ILE A 117 15.02 0.07 23.91
C ILE A 117 14.44 -1.16 24.61
N PHE A 118 15.24 -2.12 25.09
CA PHE A 118 14.68 -3.21 25.89
C PHE A 118 15.51 -3.51 27.14
N ASP A 119 14.84 -3.97 28.19
CA ASP A 119 15.47 -4.48 29.40
C ASP A 119 15.65 -6.01 29.24
N PRO A 120 16.88 -6.54 29.32
CA PRO A 120 17.17 -7.96 29.08
C PRO A 120 16.71 -8.88 30.22
N ASP A 121 16.32 -8.32 31.37
CA ASP A 121 15.75 -9.05 32.51
C ASP A 121 14.22 -8.89 32.60
N ASN A 122 13.59 -8.13 31.69
CA ASN A 122 12.12 -8.00 31.64
C ASN A 122 11.46 -9.31 31.15
N ALA A 123 10.94 -10.10 32.09
CA ALA A 123 10.30 -11.39 31.81
C ALA A 123 9.16 -11.33 30.77
N VAL A 124 8.48 -10.19 30.61
CA VAL A 124 7.40 -10.01 29.62
C VAL A 124 7.96 -10.09 28.19
N ILE A 125 8.98 -9.30 27.88
CA ILE A 125 9.55 -9.24 26.52
C ILE A 125 10.22 -10.57 26.15
N LEU A 126 10.92 -11.20 27.10
CA LEU A 126 11.56 -12.49 26.89
C LEU A 126 10.52 -13.59 26.56
N ASN A 127 9.40 -13.62 27.28
CA ASN A 127 8.30 -14.56 27.03
C ASN A 127 7.65 -14.32 25.65
N ARG A 128 7.39 -13.06 25.28
CA ARG A 128 6.87 -12.71 23.95
C ARG A 128 7.80 -13.12 22.81
N LEU A 129 9.09 -12.87 22.93
CA LEU A 129 10.11 -13.30 21.96
C LEU A 129 10.11 -14.83 21.84
N GLN A 130 10.09 -15.57 22.95
CA GLN A 130 10.02 -17.03 22.96
C GLN A 130 8.73 -17.58 22.32
N LYS A 131 7.56 -16.99 22.61
CA LYS A 131 6.27 -17.34 21.98
C LYS A 131 6.32 -17.20 20.46
N GLN A 132 7.12 -16.27 19.94
CA GLN A 132 7.33 -16.02 18.51
C GLN A 132 8.48 -16.84 17.90
N GLY A 133 9.02 -17.82 18.63
CA GLY A 133 10.07 -18.73 18.16
C GLY A 133 11.49 -18.18 18.23
N ILE A 134 11.69 -16.98 18.78
CA ILE A 134 13.02 -16.38 18.98
C ILE A 134 13.70 -17.09 20.16
N LYS A 135 14.86 -17.70 19.93
CA LYS A 135 15.58 -18.42 20.98
C LYS A 135 16.48 -17.45 21.74
N ILE A 136 16.36 -17.47 23.07
CA ILE A 136 17.12 -16.58 23.95
C ILE A 136 18.29 -17.37 24.53
N ARG A 137 19.48 -16.76 24.53
CA ARG A 137 20.72 -17.32 25.10
C ARG A 137 21.45 -16.25 25.89
N ARG A 138 22.41 -16.68 26.71
CA ARG A 138 23.44 -15.81 27.29
C ARG A 138 24.83 -16.24 26.78
N SER A 139 25.77 -15.30 26.69
CA SER A 139 27.14 -15.59 26.26
C SER A 139 27.94 -16.34 27.33
N ASP A 140 28.86 -17.20 26.89
CA ASP A 140 29.79 -17.89 27.78
C ASP A 140 30.88 -16.91 28.26
N GLY A 141 30.67 -16.27 29.41
CA GLY A 141 31.68 -15.43 30.09
C GLY A 141 31.15 -14.11 30.63
N ASP A 142 30.39 -13.37 29.81
CA ASP A 142 29.96 -11.99 30.10
C ASP A 142 28.45 -11.85 30.39
N ASP A 143 27.71 -12.97 30.44
CA ASP A 143 26.26 -13.03 30.75
C ASP A 143 25.36 -12.23 29.76
N GLU A 144 25.90 -11.85 28.58
CA GLU A 144 25.21 -11.01 27.60
C GLU A 144 24.06 -11.75 26.91
N LEU A 145 22.89 -11.11 26.84
CA LEU A 145 21.72 -11.67 26.16
C LEU A 145 21.91 -11.71 24.64
N ILE A 146 21.64 -12.87 24.03
CA ILE A 146 21.64 -13.06 22.57
C ILE A 146 20.27 -13.58 22.13
N LEU A 147 19.66 -12.88 21.18
CA LEU A 147 18.41 -13.26 20.53
C LEU A 147 18.70 -13.94 19.20
N VAL A 148 18.29 -15.19 19.03
CA VAL A 148 18.47 -15.97 17.80
C VAL A 148 17.15 -16.05 17.04
N ALA A 149 17.14 -15.45 15.85
CA ALA A 149 15.97 -15.27 14.99
C ALA A 149 16.25 -15.91 13.62
N GLY A 150 15.74 -17.13 13.40
CA GLY A 150 16.16 -17.94 12.25
C GLY A 150 17.67 -18.20 12.29
N GLU A 151 18.36 -17.90 11.18
CA GLU A 151 19.82 -18.03 11.01
C GLU A 151 20.62 -16.87 11.66
N TYR A 152 19.95 -15.82 12.16
CA TYR A 152 20.62 -14.62 12.68
C TYR A 152 20.73 -14.62 14.21
N ALA A 153 21.75 -13.94 14.73
CA ALA A 153 21.91 -13.66 16.15
C ALA A 153 22.03 -12.13 16.37
N LEU A 154 21.29 -11.61 17.35
CA LEU A 154 21.36 -10.21 17.79
C LEU A 154 21.89 -10.17 19.22
N SER A 155 23.02 -9.49 19.45
CA SER A 155 23.53 -9.25 20.80
C SER A 155 22.83 -8.05 21.45
N HIS A 156 22.58 -8.16 22.75
CA HIS A 156 22.19 -7.07 23.64
C HIS A 156 23.40 -6.38 24.29
N ALA A 157 24.64 -6.60 23.83
CA ALA A 157 25.81 -5.86 24.30
C ALA A 157 25.53 -4.34 24.30
N LYS A 158 25.93 -3.61 25.35
CA LYS A 158 25.69 -2.16 25.48
C LYS A 158 26.20 -1.34 24.29
N THR A 159 27.24 -1.85 23.66
CA THR A 159 27.92 -1.22 22.53
C THR A 159 28.27 -2.24 21.47
N LEU A 160 28.10 -1.88 20.20
CA LEU A 160 28.59 -2.66 19.07
C LEU A 160 29.96 -2.12 18.66
N GLN A 161 30.93 -3.01 18.52
CA GLN A 161 32.29 -2.66 18.10
C GLN A 161 32.42 -2.78 16.58
N PHE A 162 32.88 -1.72 15.93
CA PHE A 162 33.26 -1.72 14.53
C PHE A 162 34.79 -1.74 14.41
N VAL A 163 35.31 -2.56 13.51
CA VAL A 163 36.76 -2.65 13.25
C VAL A 163 37.11 -1.74 12.08
N GLN A 164 37.97 -0.76 12.34
CA GLN A 164 38.55 0.11 11.30
C GLN A 164 39.93 -0.42 10.90
N ALA A 165 40.11 -0.80 9.62
CA ALA A 165 41.42 -1.20 9.09
C ALA A 165 41.87 -0.24 7.99
N ARG A 166 42.96 0.50 8.25
CA ARG A 166 43.71 1.49 7.42
C ARG A 166 42.93 2.53 6.60
N SER A 167 41.89 2.14 5.87
CA SER A 167 41.05 3.00 5.02
C SER A 167 39.55 2.68 5.04
N HIS A 168 39.10 1.57 5.64
CA HIS A 168 37.70 1.13 5.61
C HIS A 168 37.14 0.75 7.00
N ILE A 169 35.81 0.80 7.13
CA ILE A 169 35.04 0.34 8.29
C ILE A 169 34.23 -0.88 7.84
N PHE A 170 34.37 -2.00 8.56
CA PHE A 170 33.67 -3.25 8.24
C PHE A 170 32.50 -3.48 9.19
N VAL A 171 31.41 -4.05 8.67
CA VAL A 171 30.22 -4.39 9.47
C VAL A 171 30.35 -5.83 9.94
N ILE A 172 30.16 -6.07 11.24
CA ILE A 172 30.13 -7.44 11.80
C ILE A 172 28.66 -7.84 11.97
N VAL A 173 28.25 -8.92 11.29
CA VAL A 173 26.93 -9.53 11.45
C VAL A 173 27.09 -10.89 12.12
N TYR A 174 26.29 -11.14 13.14
CA TYR A 174 26.34 -12.37 13.92
C TYR A 174 25.29 -13.35 13.38
N PHE A 175 25.73 -14.55 13.04
CA PHE A 175 24.87 -15.64 12.56
C PHE A 175 24.88 -16.78 13.59
N PHE A 176 23.77 -17.51 13.66
CA PHE A 176 23.65 -18.67 14.55
C PHE A 176 23.98 -19.96 13.80
N ASP A 177 25.10 -20.58 14.16
CA ASP A 177 25.52 -21.84 13.57
C ASP A 177 24.75 -23.01 14.20
N HIS A 178 23.67 -23.42 13.55
CA HIS A 178 22.82 -24.55 13.97
C HIS A 178 23.59 -25.87 14.12
N ARG A 179 24.69 -26.09 13.39
CA ARG A 179 25.46 -27.35 13.42
C ARG A 179 26.39 -27.44 14.62
N TYR A 180 26.95 -26.31 15.06
CA TYR A 180 27.86 -26.24 16.21
C TYR A 180 27.24 -25.55 17.43
N ASN A 181 25.94 -25.22 17.37
CA ASN A 181 25.13 -24.66 18.44
C ASN A 181 25.67 -23.35 19.05
N ARG A 182 26.39 -22.55 18.26
CA ARG A 182 27.11 -21.35 18.71
C ARG A 182 26.89 -20.16 17.76
N VAL A 183 27.08 -18.95 18.27
CA VAL A 183 27.09 -17.74 17.45
C VAL A 183 28.44 -17.63 16.74
N ARG A 184 28.44 -17.15 15.49
CA ARG A 184 29.65 -16.80 14.75
C ARG A 184 29.55 -15.35 14.22
N PRO A 185 30.54 -14.49 14.48
CA PRO A 185 30.66 -13.22 13.77
C PRO A 185 31.13 -13.46 12.33
N TYR A 186 30.52 -12.74 11.39
CA TYR A 186 30.94 -12.68 9.99
C TYR A 186 31.16 -11.21 9.63
N VAL A 187 32.26 -10.95 8.91
CA VAL A 187 32.64 -9.59 8.49
C VAL A 187 32.11 -9.33 7.08
N ILE A 188 31.34 -8.27 6.93
CA ILE A 188 30.84 -7.77 5.63
C ILE A 188 31.67 -6.54 5.27
N ASP A 189 32.31 -6.61 4.10
CA ASP A 189 32.93 -5.45 3.45
C ASP A 189 31.87 -4.73 2.60
N PRO A 190 31.47 -3.50 2.95
CA PRO A 190 30.43 -2.75 2.24
C PRO A 190 30.91 -2.13 0.92
N THR A 191 32.16 -2.37 0.50
CA THR A 191 32.72 -1.88 -0.77
C THR A 191 32.67 -2.90 -1.91
N ILE A 192 32.20 -4.13 -1.65
CA ILE A 192 32.14 -5.21 -2.63
C ILE A 192 30.78 -5.21 -3.35
N GLU A 193 30.76 -4.78 -4.61
CA GLU A 193 29.59 -4.91 -5.50
C GLU A 193 29.58 -6.30 -6.15
N ARG A 194 28.42 -6.98 -6.10
CA ARG A 194 28.25 -8.36 -6.63
C ARG A 194 28.43 -8.45 -8.14
N GLU A 195 28.25 -7.33 -8.84
CA GLU A 195 28.32 -7.21 -10.30
C GLU A 195 29.77 -7.10 -10.83
N ASP A 196 30.73 -6.77 -9.96
CA ASP A 196 32.17 -6.77 -10.24
C ASP A 196 32.84 -8.12 -9.91
N LEU A 197 32.08 -9.14 -9.53
CA LEU A 197 32.56 -10.53 -9.50
C LEU A 197 32.74 -11.05 -10.93
N PHE A 198 33.97 -10.95 -11.43
CA PHE A 198 34.34 -11.27 -12.81
C PHE A 198 33.82 -12.62 -13.30
N GLY A 199 33.19 -12.64 -14.47
CA GLY A 199 33.00 -13.88 -15.22
C GLY A 199 34.35 -14.53 -15.54
N VAL A 200 34.41 -15.86 -15.60
CA VAL A 200 35.66 -16.64 -15.79
C VAL A 200 36.45 -16.24 -17.07
N SER A 201 35.76 -15.71 -18.09
CA SER A 201 36.37 -15.14 -19.29
C SER A 201 37.06 -13.78 -19.07
N GLN A 202 36.58 -12.99 -18.09
CA GLN A 202 37.22 -11.75 -17.64
C GLN A 202 38.32 -12.03 -16.63
N MET A 203 38.22 -13.05 -15.78
CA MET A 203 39.36 -13.53 -14.98
C MET A 203 40.60 -13.76 -15.86
N ARG A 204 40.46 -14.47 -16.98
CA ARG A 204 41.56 -14.66 -17.96
C ARG A 204 42.13 -13.37 -18.57
N LYS A 205 41.42 -12.24 -18.49
CA LYS A 205 41.88 -10.95 -19.01
C LYS A 205 42.49 -10.07 -17.92
N TYR A 206 41.96 -10.13 -16.69
CA TYR A 206 42.52 -9.44 -15.52
C TYR A 206 43.73 -10.16 -14.90
N LEU A 207 43.86 -11.47 -15.08
CA LEU A 207 45.09 -12.24 -14.78
C LEU A 207 46.31 -11.79 -15.63
N HIS A 208 46.13 -10.88 -16.59
CA HIS A 208 47.20 -10.26 -17.37
C HIS A 208 47.40 -8.76 -17.04
N ALA A 209 46.82 -8.25 -15.94
CA ALA A 209 46.99 -6.87 -15.46
C ALA A 209 47.65 -6.85 -14.06
N PRO A 210 48.72 -6.04 -13.82
CA PRO A 210 49.50 -6.11 -12.58
C PRO A 210 48.76 -5.81 -11.27
N GLU A 211 47.68 -5.02 -11.31
CA GLU A 211 46.93 -4.60 -10.12
C GLU A 211 45.88 -5.63 -9.64
N GLY A 212 45.55 -6.63 -10.46
CA GLY A 212 44.41 -7.52 -10.23
C GLY A 212 44.52 -8.48 -9.03
N LEU A 213 45.73 -8.76 -8.54
CA LEU A 213 45.94 -9.83 -7.54
C LEU A 213 45.57 -9.42 -6.11
N ILE A 214 45.71 -8.15 -5.76
CA ILE A 214 45.50 -7.65 -4.38
C ILE A 214 44.01 -7.74 -3.98
N TYR A 215 43.11 -7.67 -4.97
CA TYR A 215 41.66 -7.67 -4.76
C TYR A 215 41.02 -9.07 -4.69
N LEU A 216 41.80 -10.15 -4.89
CA LEU A 216 41.28 -11.53 -4.96
C LEU A 216 41.72 -12.44 -3.81
N ALA A 217 42.47 -11.91 -2.83
CA ALA A 217 43.00 -12.70 -1.72
C ALA A 217 41.93 -13.64 -1.08
N PRO A 218 40.71 -13.21 -0.71
CA PRO A 218 39.69 -14.06 -0.08
C PRO A 218 39.26 -15.32 -0.85
N LEU A 219 39.57 -15.44 -2.15
CA LEU A 219 39.27 -16.63 -2.97
C LEU A 219 40.44 -17.63 -3.08
N LEU A 220 41.64 -17.27 -2.62
CA LEU A 220 42.87 -18.05 -2.84
C LEU A 220 43.13 -19.18 -1.83
N GLY A 221 42.22 -19.42 -0.87
CA GLY A 221 42.35 -20.52 0.09
C GLY A 221 42.52 -21.90 -0.55
N GLU A 222 42.08 -22.10 -1.80
CA GLU A 222 42.23 -23.35 -2.58
C GLU A 222 43.04 -23.18 -3.89
N PHE A 223 43.61 -22.00 -4.19
CA PHE A 223 44.31 -21.74 -5.46
C PHE A 223 45.77 -21.31 -5.28
N ARG A 224 46.63 -21.65 -6.24
CA ARG A 224 48.07 -21.31 -6.28
C ARG A 224 48.31 -19.97 -7.00
N LEU A 225 49.25 -19.17 -6.50
CA LEU A 225 49.79 -17.97 -7.14
C LEU A 225 50.64 -18.36 -8.35
N ASP A 226 50.46 -17.61 -9.43
CA ASP A 226 51.24 -17.68 -10.65
C ASP A 226 52.26 -16.53 -10.69
N GLU A 227 53.50 -16.83 -11.06
CA GLU A 227 54.62 -15.86 -11.10
C GLU A 227 54.38 -14.71 -12.08
N SER A 228 53.64 -14.96 -13.17
CA SER A 228 53.35 -13.96 -14.20
C SER A 228 52.51 -12.80 -13.67
N CYS A 229 51.66 -13.06 -12.67
CA CYS A 229 50.71 -12.10 -12.11
C CYS A 229 51.26 -11.24 -10.96
N MET A 230 52.56 -11.35 -10.65
CA MET A 230 53.24 -10.57 -9.62
C MET A 230 53.91 -9.30 -10.19
N THR A 231 54.05 -8.23 -9.41
CA THR A 231 54.84 -7.07 -9.84
C THR A 231 56.34 -7.38 -9.88
N GLU A 232 57.13 -6.63 -10.67
CA GLU A 232 58.57 -6.93 -10.80
C GLU A 232 59.35 -6.79 -9.49
N ASN A 233 58.94 -5.88 -8.59
CA ASN A 233 59.53 -5.78 -7.25
C ASN A 233 59.15 -6.97 -6.35
N GLN A 234 57.92 -7.48 -6.44
CA GLN A 234 57.52 -8.70 -5.72
C GLN A 234 58.24 -9.94 -6.29
N ARG A 235 58.38 -10.05 -7.62
CA ARG A 235 59.21 -11.10 -8.25
C ARG A 235 60.65 -11.02 -7.77
N ARG A 236 61.31 -9.85 -7.77
CA ARG A 236 62.68 -9.71 -7.25
C ARG A 236 62.79 -10.03 -5.77
N TYR A 237 61.82 -9.59 -4.95
CA TYR A 237 61.75 -9.95 -3.52
C TYR A 237 61.66 -11.47 -3.32
N LEU A 238 60.91 -12.17 -4.18
CA LEU A 238 60.76 -13.62 -4.14
C LEU A 238 61.96 -14.39 -4.69
N TYR A 239 62.52 -13.99 -5.83
CA TYR A 239 63.76 -14.57 -6.37
C TYR A 239 64.89 -14.52 -5.34
N HIS A 240 65.02 -13.43 -4.57
CA HIS A 240 66.03 -13.33 -3.53
C HIS A 240 65.78 -14.21 -2.29
N ARG A 241 64.54 -14.62 -2.01
CA ARG A 241 64.21 -15.55 -0.90
C ARG A 241 64.17 -17.02 -1.31
N MET A 242 63.79 -17.31 -2.56
CA MET A 242 63.42 -18.68 -2.99
C MET A 242 64.42 -19.31 -3.97
N LEU A 243 65.32 -18.48 -4.53
CA LEU A 243 66.56 -18.70 -5.28
C LEU A 243 66.66 -19.79 -6.37
N ASP A 244 66.05 -20.97 -6.25
CA ASP A 244 66.10 -22.06 -7.25
C ASP A 244 64.78 -22.88 -7.35
N ARG A 245 63.68 -22.49 -6.68
CA ARG A 245 62.39 -23.21 -6.73
C ARG A 245 61.28 -22.40 -7.43
N PRO A 246 60.57 -22.98 -8.43
CA PRO A 246 59.43 -22.34 -9.08
C PRO A 246 58.16 -22.42 -8.19
N LEU A 247 57.26 -21.44 -8.34
CA LEU A 247 56.09 -21.24 -7.47
C LEU A 247 55.09 -22.40 -7.45
N GLU A 248 54.96 -23.15 -8.55
CA GLU A 248 54.07 -24.31 -8.62
C GLU A 248 54.60 -25.49 -7.78
N SER A 249 55.89 -25.48 -7.41
CA SER A 249 56.53 -26.52 -6.58
C SER A 249 56.32 -26.35 -5.07
N LEU A 250 55.51 -25.37 -4.64
CA LEU A 250 55.25 -25.08 -3.23
C LEU A 250 54.09 -25.91 -2.65
N SER A 251 54.28 -26.37 -1.42
CA SER A 251 53.22 -26.95 -0.60
C SER A 251 52.18 -25.91 -0.19
N ARG A 252 51.05 -26.35 0.38
CA ARG A 252 49.93 -25.44 0.69
C ARG A 252 50.24 -24.48 1.84
N GLU A 253 51.02 -24.93 2.82
CA GLU A 253 51.46 -24.07 3.93
C GLU A 253 52.54 -23.07 3.49
N GLU A 254 53.59 -23.51 2.77
CA GLU A 254 54.59 -22.61 2.17
C GLU A 254 53.94 -21.52 1.31
N HIS A 255 52.85 -21.85 0.63
CA HIS A 255 52.06 -20.93 -0.19
C HIS A 255 51.18 -19.96 0.62
N PHE A 256 50.68 -20.36 1.79
CA PHE A 256 49.97 -19.47 2.70
C PHE A 256 50.92 -18.54 3.45
N ASP A 257 52.10 -19.03 3.86
CA ASP A 257 53.19 -18.21 4.38
C ASP A 257 53.62 -17.12 3.41
N LEU A 258 53.72 -17.45 2.12
CA LEU A 258 53.98 -16.49 1.06
C LEU A 258 52.92 -15.38 0.99
N ILE A 259 51.63 -15.71 1.05
CA ILE A 259 50.55 -14.70 1.03
C ILE A 259 50.62 -13.82 2.29
N ARG A 260 50.86 -14.44 3.46
CA ARG A 260 51.03 -13.75 4.75
C ARG A 260 52.18 -12.75 4.74
N ASP A 261 53.33 -13.12 4.16
CA ASP A 261 54.48 -12.20 4.00
C ASP A 261 54.21 -11.07 3.00
N LEU A 262 53.41 -11.31 1.96
CA LEU A 262 53.07 -10.31 0.93
C LEU A 262 52.01 -9.30 1.39
N ASN A 263 51.07 -9.71 2.24
CA ASN A 263 50.01 -8.84 2.77
C ASN A 263 50.28 -8.33 4.21
N GLY A 264 51.30 -8.89 4.89
CA GLY A 264 51.70 -8.53 6.26
C GLY A 264 50.83 -9.15 7.35
N ALA A 265 50.10 -10.25 7.06
CA ALA A 265 49.17 -10.87 7.99
C ALA A 265 49.80 -12.00 8.82
N SER A 266 49.51 -12.02 10.12
CA SER A 266 49.95 -13.11 11.02
C SER A 266 49.13 -14.40 10.82
N PRO A 267 49.69 -15.58 11.13
CA PRO A 267 48.95 -16.84 11.16
C PRO A 267 47.67 -16.77 12.02
N GLY A 268 46.55 -17.27 11.50
CA GLY A 268 45.24 -17.26 12.15
C GLY A 268 44.50 -15.91 12.15
N SER A 269 45.09 -14.84 11.60
CA SER A 269 44.44 -13.53 11.51
C SER A 269 43.43 -13.46 10.36
N ILE A 270 42.59 -12.40 10.33
CA ILE A 270 41.66 -12.13 9.22
C ILE A 270 42.37 -11.92 7.87
N GLY A 271 43.69 -11.69 7.85
CA GLY A 271 44.50 -11.65 6.63
C GLY A 271 45.11 -13.00 6.21
N ASP A 272 44.86 -14.08 6.96
CA ASP A 272 45.37 -15.43 6.68
C ASP A 272 44.43 -16.22 5.75
N PRO A 273 44.93 -16.74 4.60
CA PRO A 273 44.18 -17.62 3.71
C PRO A 273 43.49 -18.83 4.35
N ALA A 274 44.00 -19.32 5.49
CA ALA A 274 43.39 -20.42 6.23
C ALA A 274 42.04 -20.08 6.90
N THR A 275 41.66 -18.79 6.97
CA THR A 275 40.45 -18.32 7.67
C THR A 275 39.28 -17.93 6.76
N TRP A 276 39.46 -17.97 5.44
CA TRP A 276 38.52 -17.37 4.48
C TRP A 276 37.46 -18.36 3.95
N THR A 277 36.20 -18.20 4.37
CA THR A 277 35.02 -18.87 3.78
C THR A 277 33.79 -17.96 3.79
N TYR A 278 33.13 -17.74 2.64
CA TYR A 278 32.08 -16.72 2.49
C TYR A 278 30.64 -17.25 2.53
N ALA A 279 29.71 -16.45 3.04
CA ALA A 279 28.37 -16.87 3.47
C ALA A 279 27.20 -16.62 2.48
N ASN A 280 27.48 -16.29 1.21
CA ASN A 280 26.44 -16.07 0.18
C ASN A 280 26.29 -17.22 -0.83
N ASN A 281 26.86 -18.39 -0.53
CA ASN A 281 26.55 -19.66 -1.18
C ASN A 281 25.97 -20.63 -0.15
N MET A 282 24.76 -20.37 0.35
CA MET A 282 23.94 -21.48 0.84
C MET A 282 23.73 -22.44 -0.32
N LYS A 283 24.06 -23.72 -0.14
CA LYS A 283 23.86 -24.74 -1.17
C LYS A 283 22.38 -24.82 -1.52
N VAL A 284 22.03 -24.35 -2.72
CA VAL A 284 20.82 -24.82 -3.40
C VAL A 284 21.09 -26.28 -3.74
N ASN A 285 20.51 -27.20 -2.95
CA ASN A 285 20.74 -28.64 -3.12
C ASN A 285 20.01 -29.23 -4.35
N ASP A 286 19.23 -28.40 -5.05
CA ASP A 286 18.52 -28.75 -6.28
C ASP A 286 19.18 -28.09 -7.51
N ALA A 287 19.70 -28.93 -8.40
CA ALA A 287 20.30 -28.49 -9.66
C ALA A 287 19.30 -27.79 -10.57
N ALA A 288 18.00 -28.12 -10.52
CA ALA A 288 16.98 -27.51 -11.37
C ALA A 288 16.68 -26.06 -10.97
N GLN A 289 16.70 -25.74 -9.66
CA GLN A 289 16.65 -24.35 -9.19
C GLN A 289 17.90 -23.56 -9.59
N GLN A 290 19.09 -24.16 -9.46
CA GLN A 290 20.35 -23.50 -9.84
C GLN A 290 20.42 -23.21 -11.35
N GLU A 291 19.96 -24.16 -12.18
CA GLU A 291 19.87 -23.99 -13.64
C GLU A 291 18.78 -22.97 -14.04
N ARG A 292 17.62 -22.95 -13.35
CA ARG A 292 16.62 -21.88 -13.50
C ARG A 292 17.21 -20.50 -13.18
N GLN A 293 17.93 -20.36 -12.08
CA GLN A 293 18.51 -19.09 -11.63
C GLN A 293 19.50 -18.54 -12.66
N VAL A 294 20.36 -19.39 -13.24
CA VAL A 294 21.29 -19.02 -14.33
C VAL A 294 20.54 -18.66 -15.63
N LYS A 295 19.45 -19.37 -15.94
CA LYS A 295 18.66 -19.16 -17.16
C LYS A 295 17.81 -17.89 -17.12
N LEU A 296 17.45 -17.43 -15.92
CA LEU A 296 16.68 -16.21 -15.70
C LEU A 296 17.58 -14.97 -15.69
N THR A 297 18.72 -14.98 -14.99
CA THR A 297 19.54 -13.76 -14.78
C THR A 297 20.43 -13.36 -15.96
N GLY A 298 20.81 -14.31 -16.83
CA GLY A 298 21.67 -14.03 -17.99
C GLY A 298 23.12 -13.66 -17.63
N THR A 299 23.92 -13.24 -18.62
CA THR A 299 25.39 -13.06 -18.45
C THR A 299 25.84 -11.59 -18.38
N GLY A 300 24.93 -10.62 -18.32
CA GLY A 300 25.23 -9.16 -18.27
C GLY A 300 25.90 -8.55 -19.52
N ASN A 301 26.58 -9.35 -20.35
CA ASN A 301 27.47 -8.87 -21.41
C ASN A 301 26.76 -8.06 -22.52
N ALA A 302 25.49 -8.38 -22.83
CA ALA A 302 24.78 -7.77 -23.95
C ALA A 302 24.45 -6.27 -23.73
N PHE A 303 24.35 -5.82 -22.47
CA PHE A 303 24.05 -4.42 -22.15
C PHE A 303 25.27 -3.51 -22.21
N ARG A 304 26.46 -4.03 -21.86
CA ARG A 304 27.68 -3.25 -21.64
C ARG A 304 28.12 -2.47 -22.89
N GLU A 305 28.02 -3.09 -24.07
CA GLU A 305 28.41 -2.48 -25.34
C GLU A 305 27.42 -1.40 -25.79
N SER A 306 26.11 -1.61 -25.60
CA SER A 306 25.07 -0.62 -25.88
C SER A 306 25.14 0.57 -24.92
N LEU A 307 25.40 0.36 -23.63
CA LEU A 307 25.53 1.41 -22.60
C LEU A 307 26.74 2.31 -22.88
N ALA A 308 27.88 1.71 -23.25
CA ALA A 308 29.07 2.45 -23.70
C ALA A 308 28.81 3.25 -24.99
N SER A 309 28.10 2.66 -25.95
CA SER A 309 27.71 3.33 -27.20
C SER A 309 26.77 4.52 -26.94
N LEU A 310 25.80 4.36 -26.03
CA LEU A 310 24.86 5.40 -25.60
C LEU A 310 25.58 6.57 -24.91
N ALA A 311 26.52 6.28 -24.00
CA ALA A 311 27.34 7.29 -23.35
C ALA A 311 28.24 8.06 -24.35
N ILE A 312 28.80 7.37 -25.34
CA ILE A 312 29.58 8.00 -26.42
C ILE A 312 28.68 8.88 -27.30
N ALA A 313 27.49 8.42 -27.67
CA ALA A 313 26.53 9.20 -28.46
C ALA A 313 26.09 10.48 -27.70
N ARG A 314 25.81 10.38 -26.39
CA ARG A 314 25.49 11.53 -25.52
C ARG A 314 26.64 12.53 -25.43
N SER A 315 27.86 12.08 -25.16
CA SER A 315 29.04 12.98 -25.07
C SER A 315 29.40 13.67 -26.39
N ARG A 316 28.84 13.21 -27.52
CA ARG A 316 29.01 13.79 -28.86
C ARG A 316 27.77 14.54 -29.37
N GLY A 317 26.72 14.70 -28.56
CA GLY A 317 25.49 15.39 -28.95
C GLY A 317 24.71 14.71 -30.09
N GLN A 318 24.80 13.39 -30.25
CA GLN A 318 24.20 12.65 -31.35
C GLN A 318 22.77 12.18 -31.02
N GLU A 319 21.82 13.11 -30.87
CA GLU A 319 20.48 12.86 -30.31
C GLU A 319 19.72 11.71 -30.98
N GLU A 320 19.65 11.64 -32.32
CA GLU A 320 18.98 10.54 -33.04
C GLU A 320 19.56 9.17 -32.67
N LYS A 321 20.89 9.09 -32.52
CA LYS A 321 21.61 7.86 -32.18
C LYS A 321 21.48 7.51 -30.70
N VAL A 322 21.28 8.50 -29.83
CA VAL A 322 20.91 8.28 -28.42
C VAL A 322 19.54 7.61 -28.34
N VAL A 323 18.55 8.08 -29.12
CA VAL A 323 17.21 7.47 -29.16
C VAL A 323 17.23 6.04 -29.72
N GLU A 324 17.97 5.79 -30.79
CA GLU A 324 18.12 4.46 -31.39
C GLU A 324 18.70 3.43 -30.40
N LEU A 325 19.86 3.74 -29.80
CA LEU A 325 20.55 2.87 -28.85
C LEU A 325 19.72 2.66 -27.57
N ALA A 326 19.05 3.71 -27.11
CA ALA A 326 18.12 3.66 -25.99
C ALA A 326 16.94 2.70 -26.22
N SER A 327 16.40 2.64 -27.45
CA SER A 327 15.35 1.68 -27.81
C SER A 327 15.86 0.24 -27.84
N GLN A 328 17.03 0.01 -28.49
CA GLN A 328 17.64 -1.32 -28.56
C GLN A 328 17.95 -1.91 -27.17
N MET A 329 18.38 -1.05 -26.23
CA MET A 329 18.57 -1.44 -24.84
C MET A 329 17.26 -1.79 -24.13
N ARG A 330 16.17 -1.06 -24.39
CA ARG A 330 14.85 -1.36 -23.79
C ARG A 330 14.28 -2.71 -24.26
N ASP A 331 14.44 -3.02 -25.54
CA ASP A 331 14.05 -4.32 -26.10
C ASP A 331 14.88 -5.45 -25.49
N LEU A 332 16.19 -5.21 -25.28
CA LEU A 332 17.08 -6.16 -24.65
C LEU A 332 16.75 -6.39 -23.16
N ALA A 333 16.36 -5.35 -22.40
CA ALA A 333 15.92 -5.47 -21.00
C ALA A 333 14.68 -6.35 -20.90
N THR A 334 13.70 -6.07 -21.76
CA THR A 334 12.44 -6.80 -21.87
C THR A 334 12.69 -8.27 -22.24
N LYS A 335 13.55 -8.52 -23.23
CA LYS A 335 13.90 -9.88 -23.68
C LYS A 335 14.66 -10.70 -22.63
N LEU A 336 15.38 -10.06 -21.71
CA LEU A 336 16.15 -10.72 -20.65
C LEU A 336 15.42 -10.77 -19.30
N GLY A 337 14.20 -10.24 -19.18
CA GLY A 337 13.42 -10.29 -17.93
C GLY A 337 14.07 -9.55 -16.76
N LEU A 338 15.01 -8.63 -17.00
CA LEU A 338 15.86 -8.05 -15.95
C LEU A 338 15.08 -7.38 -14.82
N LEU A 339 13.97 -6.70 -15.14
CA LEU A 339 13.11 -6.04 -14.15
C LEU A 339 12.46 -7.06 -13.20
N GLU A 340 12.09 -8.23 -13.71
CA GLU A 340 11.47 -9.32 -12.94
C GLU A 340 12.51 -10.04 -12.06
N ASN A 341 13.73 -10.24 -12.59
CA ASN A 341 14.84 -10.79 -11.81
C ASN A 341 15.22 -9.92 -10.60
N VAL A 342 15.34 -8.60 -10.78
CA VAL A 342 15.67 -7.66 -9.69
C VAL A 342 14.56 -7.64 -8.64
N ARG A 343 13.28 -7.67 -9.06
CA ARG A 343 12.13 -7.82 -8.15
C ARG A 343 12.20 -9.12 -7.34
N MET A 344 12.55 -10.24 -7.98
CA MET A 344 12.70 -11.53 -7.31
C MET A 344 13.88 -11.57 -6.32
N ASP A 345 15.04 -11.02 -6.66
CA ASP A 345 16.19 -10.97 -5.75
C ASP A 345 15.94 -10.04 -4.55
N GLY A 346 15.22 -8.93 -4.75
CA GLY A 346 14.73 -8.07 -3.66
C GLY A 346 13.78 -8.83 -2.71
N TYR A 347 12.80 -9.56 -3.28
CA TYR A 347 11.87 -10.41 -2.53
C TYR A 347 12.60 -11.51 -1.71
N TRP A 348 13.61 -12.17 -2.30
CA TRP A 348 14.42 -13.17 -1.57
C TRP A 348 15.22 -12.54 -0.42
N SER A 349 15.72 -11.32 -0.61
CA SER A 349 16.49 -10.59 0.41
C SER A 349 15.61 -10.16 1.59
N GLU A 350 14.41 -9.63 1.32
CA GLU A 350 13.41 -9.32 2.36
C GLU A 350 13.01 -10.59 3.13
N ARG A 351 12.70 -11.68 2.41
CA ARG A 351 12.31 -12.96 3.01
C ARG A 351 13.40 -13.58 3.89
N GLN A 352 14.68 -13.34 3.59
CA GLN A 352 15.78 -13.76 4.46
C GLN A 352 15.85 -12.90 5.73
N LEU A 353 15.64 -11.58 5.65
CA LEU A 353 15.73 -10.66 6.80
C LEU A 353 14.47 -10.61 7.68
N GLU A 354 13.33 -11.13 7.23
CA GLU A 354 12.06 -11.22 7.96
C GLU A 354 12.15 -11.68 9.44
N PRO A 355 13.01 -12.64 9.84
CA PRO A 355 13.19 -12.99 11.26
C PRO A 355 13.73 -11.83 12.11
N LEU A 356 14.62 -11.00 11.56
CA LEU A 356 15.17 -9.82 12.24
C LEU A 356 14.12 -8.73 12.39
N LYS A 357 13.34 -8.49 11.32
CA LYS A 357 12.19 -7.57 11.31
C LYS A 357 11.25 -7.84 12.48
N LYS A 358 10.88 -9.11 12.67
CA LYS A 358 10.01 -9.57 13.77
C LYS A 358 10.57 -9.25 15.14
N VAL A 359 11.87 -9.42 15.38
CA VAL A 359 12.48 -9.04 16.66
C VAL A 359 12.36 -7.54 16.90
N VAL A 360 12.69 -6.71 15.90
CA VAL A 360 12.61 -5.24 16.01
C VAL A 360 11.18 -4.77 16.29
N ASN A 361 10.20 -5.32 15.58
CA ASN A 361 8.79 -4.96 15.77
C ASN A 361 8.29 -5.37 17.16
N LEU A 362 8.52 -6.62 17.58
CA LEU A 362 8.14 -7.10 18.92
C LEU A 362 8.74 -6.25 20.05
N VAL A 363 9.99 -5.77 19.86
CA VAL A 363 10.64 -4.88 20.81
C VAL A 363 10.02 -3.48 20.80
N ALA A 364 9.81 -2.89 19.63
CA ALA A 364 9.20 -1.56 19.50
C ALA A 364 7.75 -1.53 20.03
N ASP A 365 7.00 -2.60 19.79
CA ASP A 365 5.65 -2.81 20.32
C ASP A 365 5.67 -2.92 21.85
N GLN A 366 6.61 -3.68 22.41
CA GLN A 366 6.74 -3.80 23.86
C GLN A 366 7.01 -2.43 24.50
N VAL A 367 7.97 -1.67 23.98
CA VAL A 367 8.27 -0.31 24.49
C VAL A 367 7.03 0.58 24.49
N ALA A 368 6.22 0.49 23.44
CA ALA A 368 5.00 1.27 23.33
C ALA A 368 3.94 0.82 24.35
N VAL A 369 3.80 -0.48 24.60
CA VAL A 369 2.91 -1.03 25.64
C VAL A 369 3.40 -0.67 27.05
N ASP A 370 4.71 -0.69 27.31
CA ASP A 370 5.33 -0.34 28.60
C ASP A 370 5.11 1.15 28.94
N GLU A 371 5.38 2.05 28.00
CA GLU A 371 5.12 3.49 28.13
C GLU A 371 3.61 3.77 28.33
N LEU A 372 2.74 3.05 27.61
CA LEU A 372 1.29 3.15 27.76
C LEU A 372 0.81 2.67 29.14
N MET A 373 1.33 1.54 29.60
CA MET A 373 1.07 0.96 30.92
C MET A 373 1.47 1.95 32.02
N GLU A 374 2.66 2.55 31.93
CA GLU A 374 3.13 3.54 32.90
C GLU A 374 2.29 4.82 32.88
N ARG A 375 1.82 5.27 31.70
CA ARG A 375 0.86 6.39 31.58
C ARG A 375 -0.46 6.08 32.28
N ILE A 376 -1.03 4.89 32.04
CA ILE A 376 -2.29 4.46 32.66
C ILE A 376 -2.14 4.39 34.19
N ARG A 377 -1.06 3.79 34.71
CA ARG A 377 -0.78 3.74 36.16
C ARG A 377 -0.61 5.12 36.79
N LYS A 378 -0.02 6.07 36.06
CA LYS A 378 0.18 7.46 36.51
C LYS A 378 -1.02 8.39 36.23
N ASN A 379 -2.12 7.87 35.68
CA ASN A 379 -3.28 8.65 35.20
C ASN A 379 -2.92 9.78 34.23
N ILE A 380 -1.89 9.57 33.39
CA ILE A 380 -1.49 10.50 32.32
C ILE A 380 -2.38 10.22 31.09
N PRO A 381 -3.18 11.20 30.61
CA PRO A 381 -4.06 10.98 29.46
C PRO A 381 -3.28 10.62 28.19
N ILE A 382 -3.69 9.56 27.51
CA ILE A 382 -3.04 9.01 26.31
C ILE A 382 -2.93 10.07 25.20
N GLN A 383 -3.99 10.86 25.01
CA GLN A 383 -4.08 11.93 24.00
C GLN A 383 -3.04 13.05 24.17
N GLN A 384 -2.37 13.19 25.32
CA GLN A 384 -1.24 14.13 25.47
C GLN A 384 -0.03 13.75 24.60
N ALA A 385 0.06 12.51 24.13
CA ALA A 385 1.11 12.09 23.19
C ALA A 385 0.92 12.68 21.78
N LEU A 386 -0.31 12.97 21.35
CA LEU A 386 -0.66 13.36 19.96
C LEU A 386 0.09 14.61 19.46
N THR A 387 0.40 15.54 20.37
CA THR A 387 0.97 16.85 20.06
C THR A 387 2.47 16.95 20.30
N THR A 388 3.11 15.95 20.93
CA THR A 388 4.53 16.04 21.32
C THR A 388 5.39 15.02 20.60
N LYS A 389 6.51 15.47 20.00
CA LYS A 389 7.46 14.58 19.31
C LYS A 389 7.93 13.43 20.20
N ARG A 390 8.23 13.71 21.47
CA ARG A 390 8.67 12.69 22.45
C ARG A 390 7.58 11.64 22.70
N GLY A 391 6.32 12.04 22.88
CA GLY A 391 5.21 11.12 23.11
C GLY A 391 4.88 10.25 21.91
N LEU A 392 5.00 10.79 20.69
CA LEU A 392 4.87 9.97 19.47
C LEU A 392 6.03 8.99 19.32
N THR A 393 7.28 9.40 19.56
CA THR A 393 8.45 8.51 19.43
C THR A 393 8.42 7.34 20.41
N SER A 394 7.95 7.53 21.66
CA SER A 394 7.89 6.44 22.65
C SER A 394 6.75 5.44 22.42
N LEU A 395 5.81 5.72 21.51
CA LEU A 395 4.64 4.88 21.22
C LEU A 395 4.64 4.34 19.77
N PHE A 396 5.76 4.50 19.05
CA PHE A 396 5.81 4.32 17.59
C PHE A 396 5.57 2.88 17.10
N GLY A 397 5.84 1.86 17.92
CA GLY A 397 5.56 0.45 17.61
C GLY A 397 4.11 0.20 17.17
N MET A 398 3.14 0.76 17.90
CA MET A 398 1.69 0.65 17.57
C MET A 398 1.36 1.09 16.13
N GLY A 399 2.03 2.13 15.64
CA GLY A 399 1.86 2.62 14.26
C GLY A 399 2.48 1.67 13.23
N PHE A 400 3.60 1.03 13.55
CA PHE A 400 4.21 0.00 12.70
C PHE A 400 3.37 -1.27 12.65
N ARG A 401 2.92 -1.81 13.79
CA ARG A 401 2.11 -3.03 13.84
C ARG A 401 0.81 -2.87 13.04
N LEU A 402 0.09 -1.76 13.19
CA LEU A 402 -1.08 -1.45 12.35
C LEU A 402 -0.71 -1.38 10.86
N ARG A 403 0.44 -0.79 10.50
CA ARG A 403 0.88 -0.75 9.11
C ARG A 403 1.13 -2.15 8.56
N GLU A 404 1.81 -3.02 9.29
CA GLU A 404 2.03 -4.41 8.86
C GLU A 404 0.74 -5.20 8.69
N ARG A 405 -0.24 -4.99 9.58
CA ARG A 405 -1.61 -5.54 9.44
C ARG A 405 -2.26 -5.14 8.12
N ILE A 406 -2.08 -3.87 7.71
CA ILE A 406 -2.60 -3.32 6.45
C ILE A 406 -1.86 -3.92 5.24
N GLU A 407 -0.52 -4.00 5.28
CA GLU A 407 0.26 -4.63 4.19
C GLU A 407 -0.12 -6.10 4.02
N GLU A 408 -0.29 -6.85 5.11
CA GLU A 408 -0.64 -8.26 5.08
C GLU A 408 -2.04 -8.50 4.50
N LEU A 409 -3.04 -7.72 4.93
CA LEU A 409 -4.38 -7.80 4.36
C LEU A 409 -4.38 -7.40 2.86
N ALA A 410 -3.60 -6.37 2.50
CA ALA A 410 -3.43 -5.97 1.10
C ALA A 410 -2.76 -7.06 0.26
N ARG A 411 -1.74 -7.75 0.79
CA ARG A 411 -1.01 -8.84 0.13
C ARG A 411 -1.91 -10.03 -0.20
N VAL A 412 -2.77 -10.45 0.73
CA VAL A 412 -3.70 -11.58 0.49
C VAL A 412 -4.87 -11.22 -0.44
N SER A 413 -5.19 -9.93 -0.55
CA SER A 413 -6.30 -9.37 -1.35
C SER A 413 -5.97 -9.18 -2.84
N ARG A 414 -4.83 -9.69 -3.31
CA ARG A 414 -4.37 -9.51 -4.69
C ARG A 414 -4.97 -10.53 -5.65
N ASN A 415 -5.37 -10.07 -6.82
CA ASN A 415 -5.72 -10.92 -7.96
C ASN A 415 -4.47 -11.49 -8.66
N GLU A 416 -4.65 -12.27 -9.72
CA GLU A 416 -3.55 -12.86 -10.51
C GLU A 416 -2.63 -11.82 -11.16
N ALA A 417 -3.14 -10.62 -11.46
CA ALA A 417 -2.37 -9.49 -11.99
C ALA A 417 -1.58 -8.71 -10.91
N GLY A 418 -1.61 -9.15 -9.64
CA GLY A 418 -0.94 -8.52 -8.51
C GLY A 418 -1.66 -7.31 -7.92
N GLN A 419 -2.80 -6.90 -8.49
CA GLN A 419 -3.59 -5.74 -8.06
C GLN A 419 -4.47 -6.08 -6.86
N ILE A 420 -4.62 -5.15 -5.91
CA ILE A 420 -5.58 -5.27 -4.82
C ILE A 420 -6.99 -5.21 -5.40
N SER A 421 -7.74 -6.31 -5.33
CA SER A 421 -9.07 -6.44 -5.96
C SER A 421 -9.95 -7.44 -5.20
N ALA A 422 -10.12 -7.23 -3.89
CA ALA A 422 -10.99 -8.08 -3.06
C ALA A 422 -12.43 -7.59 -3.09
N GLN A 423 -13.06 -7.62 -4.27
CA GLN A 423 -14.49 -7.28 -4.40
C GLN A 423 -15.33 -8.20 -3.53
N ALA A 424 -16.41 -7.68 -2.92
CA ALA A 424 -17.22 -8.43 -1.98
C ALA A 424 -17.58 -9.84 -2.48
N LEU A 425 -17.35 -10.84 -1.63
CA LEU A 425 -17.65 -12.25 -1.89
C LEU A 425 -16.99 -12.89 -3.13
N THR A 426 -15.88 -12.36 -3.66
CA THR A 426 -14.99 -13.09 -4.59
C THR A 426 -13.99 -13.99 -3.84
N ASP A 427 -13.26 -14.83 -4.57
CA ASP A 427 -12.24 -15.71 -3.97
C ASP A 427 -11.05 -14.91 -3.38
N GLU A 428 -10.76 -13.70 -3.89
CA GLU A 428 -9.86 -12.70 -3.27
C GLU A 428 -10.40 -12.24 -1.92
N TYR A 429 -11.71 -11.93 -1.84
CA TYR A 429 -12.37 -11.55 -0.60
C TYR A 429 -12.40 -12.71 0.40
N PHE A 430 -12.58 -13.96 -0.03
CA PHE A 430 -12.49 -15.12 0.87
C PHE A 430 -11.10 -15.23 1.50
N ARG A 431 -10.03 -15.01 0.71
CA ARG A 431 -8.64 -14.96 1.22
C ARG A 431 -8.43 -13.81 2.21
N ALA A 432 -8.99 -12.63 1.93
CA ALA A 432 -8.96 -11.46 2.80
C ALA A 432 -9.74 -11.69 4.11
N ALA A 433 -10.95 -12.23 4.04
CA ALA A 433 -11.81 -12.59 5.17
C ALA A 433 -11.12 -13.59 6.10
N ARG A 434 -10.50 -14.66 5.56
CA ARG A 434 -9.71 -15.59 6.38
C ARG A 434 -8.57 -14.88 7.10
N ASN A 435 -7.80 -14.04 6.40
CA ASN A 435 -6.69 -13.30 7.01
C ASN A 435 -7.19 -12.32 8.09
N LEU A 436 -8.31 -11.63 7.86
CA LEU A 436 -8.95 -10.79 8.85
C LEU A 436 -9.33 -11.58 10.10
N ILE A 437 -9.95 -12.75 9.95
CA ILE A 437 -10.33 -13.61 11.08
C ILE A 437 -9.08 -14.10 11.84
N GLN A 438 -7.99 -14.45 11.12
CA GLN A 438 -6.69 -14.75 11.73
C GLN A 438 -6.16 -13.57 12.55
N GLN A 439 -6.19 -12.35 11.99
CA GLN A 439 -5.76 -11.14 12.66
C GLN A 439 -6.63 -10.81 13.89
N MET A 440 -7.95 -11.01 13.83
CA MET A 440 -8.88 -10.86 14.96
C MET A 440 -8.61 -11.90 16.06
N ASN A 441 -8.47 -13.18 15.69
CA ASN A 441 -8.14 -14.24 16.64
C ASN A 441 -6.78 -14.00 17.30
N GLN A 442 -5.78 -13.57 16.52
CA GLN A 442 -4.47 -13.16 17.03
C GLN A 442 -4.61 -12.02 18.03
N ALA A 443 -5.39 -10.97 17.73
CA ALA A 443 -5.71 -9.85 18.63
C ALA A 443 -6.54 -10.22 19.88
N GLY A 444 -6.88 -11.51 20.06
CA GLY A 444 -7.67 -11.99 21.20
C GLY A 444 -9.18 -11.78 21.07
N LEU A 445 -9.67 -11.30 19.91
CA LEU A 445 -11.10 -11.11 19.65
C LEU A 445 -11.80 -12.46 19.41
N ARG A 446 -13.04 -12.58 19.89
CA ARG A 446 -13.93 -13.72 19.60
C ARG A 446 -14.74 -13.39 18.35
N VAL A 447 -14.57 -14.17 17.29
CA VAL A 447 -15.13 -13.84 15.98
C VAL A 447 -16.50 -14.47 15.79
N CYS A 448 -17.46 -13.68 15.33
CA CYS A 448 -18.76 -14.11 14.84
C CYS A 448 -18.92 -13.70 13.38
N ILE A 449 -19.67 -14.50 12.61
CA ILE A 449 -20.15 -14.14 11.27
C ILE A 449 -21.67 -14.05 11.32
N ASP A 450 -22.24 -13.00 10.75
CA ASP A 450 -23.70 -12.81 10.70
C ASP A 450 -24.35 -13.39 9.44
N THR A 451 -25.68 -13.40 9.36
CA THR A 451 -26.40 -14.00 8.22
C THR A 451 -26.26 -13.22 6.91
N VAL A 452 -25.60 -12.06 6.87
CA VAL A 452 -25.25 -11.39 5.60
C VAL A 452 -23.76 -11.48 5.29
N GLY A 453 -22.95 -12.03 6.18
CA GLY A 453 -21.51 -12.23 5.98
C GLY A 453 -20.62 -11.14 6.57
N ASN A 454 -21.15 -10.24 7.40
CA ASN A 454 -20.31 -9.33 8.19
C ASN A 454 -19.46 -10.15 9.18
N ILE A 455 -18.25 -9.68 9.45
CA ILE A 455 -17.30 -10.35 10.35
C ILE A 455 -17.08 -9.46 11.59
N HIS A 456 -17.48 -9.96 12.76
CA HIS A 456 -17.45 -9.22 14.03
C HIS A 456 -16.48 -9.86 15.01
N GLY A 457 -15.46 -9.13 15.47
CA GLY A 457 -14.56 -9.54 16.55
C GLY A 457 -14.93 -8.87 17.87
N LEU A 458 -15.26 -9.63 18.90
CA LEU A 458 -15.68 -9.12 20.22
C LEU A 458 -14.57 -9.23 21.27
N LEU A 459 -14.29 -8.15 22.01
CA LEU A 459 -13.31 -8.13 23.12
C LEU A 459 -13.94 -8.59 24.44
N ILE A 460 -14.27 -9.88 24.52
CA ILE A 460 -15.01 -10.50 25.64
C ILE A 460 -14.24 -11.67 26.26
N SER A 461 -14.50 -11.94 27.55
CA SER A 461 -13.96 -13.10 28.24
C SER A 461 -14.40 -14.44 27.62
N ALA A 462 -13.60 -15.50 27.85
CA ALA A 462 -13.93 -16.84 27.41
C ALA A 462 -15.29 -17.34 27.97
N ASP A 463 -15.60 -17.01 29.22
CA ASP A 463 -16.87 -17.37 29.87
C ASP A 463 -18.08 -16.65 29.26
N THR A 464 -17.92 -15.37 28.88
CA THR A 464 -18.96 -14.61 28.18
C THR A 464 -19.22 -15.23 26.81
N ALA A 465 -18.17 -15.53 26.06
CA ALA A 465 -18.26 -16.20 24.76
C ALA A 465 -18.92 -17.60 24.86
N ALA A 466 -18.55 -18.38 25.87
CA ALA A 466 -19.14 -19.69 26.12
C ALA A 466 -20.62 -19.61 26.53
N SER A 467 -21.04 -18.52 27.20
CA SER A 467 -22.43 -18.27 27.58
C SER A 467 -23.29 -17.89 26.36
N ILE A 468 -22.76 -17.06 25.46
CA ILE A 468 -23.41 -16.72 24.18
C ILE A 468 -23.62 -17.98 23.33
N VAL A 469 -22.58 -18.79 23.12
CA VAL A 469 -22.66 -20.02 22.31
C VAL A 469 -23.61 -21.06 22.89
N LYS A 470 -23.87 -21.03 24.21
CA LYS A 470 -24.86 -21.90 24.88
C LYS A 470 -26.28 -21.31 24.87
N ASN A 471 -26.51 -20.14 24.25
CA ASN A 471 -27.74 -19.35 24.36
C ASN A 471 -28.16 -19.03 25.81
N ALA A 472 -27.21 -19.07 26.75
CA ALA A 472 -27.42 -18.74 28.16
C ALA A 472 -27.35 -17.23 28.44
N ARG A 473 -26.92 -16.46 27.43
CA ARG A 473 -26.89 -15.00 27.42
C ARG A 473 -27.15 -14.50 26.00
N LEU A 474 -27.98 -13.48 25.84
CA LEU A 474 -28.21 -12.88 24.53
C LEU A 474 -26.98 -12.08 24.08
N LEU A 475 -26.65 -12.17 22.80
CA LEU A 475 -25.55 -11.41 22.20
C LEU A 475 -25.82 -9.89 22.30
N SER A 476 -27.06 -9.46 22.05
CA SER A 476 -27.50 -8.06 22.15
C SER A 476 -27.25 -7.42 23.52
N GLU A 477 -27.35 -8.16 24.63
CA GLU A 477 -27.04 -7.67 25.99
C GLU A 477 -25.53 -7.35 26.21
N VAL A 478 -24.68 -7.77 25.29
CA VAL A 478 -23.23 -7.53 25.30
C VAL A 478 -22.86 -6.41 24.31
N THR A 479 -23.60 -6.30 23.20
CA THR A 479 -23.25 -5.45 22.05
C THR A 479 -23.96 -4.08 22.02
N ASP A 480 -25.18 -3.98 22.56
CA ASP A 480 -26.06 -2.78 22.51
C ASP A 480 -25.39 -1.46 22.94
N GLN A 481 -24.51 -1.53 23.94
CA GLN A 481 -23.75 -0.41 24.49
C GLN A 481 -22.23 -0.56 24.33
N SER A 482 -21.80 -1.43 23.42
CA SER A 482 -20.39 -1.57 23.06
C SER A 482 -19.85 -0.35 22.29
N LEU A 483 -18.53 -0.18 22.24
CA LEU A 483 -17.91 0.66 21.22
C LEU A 483 -17.71 -0.18 19.95
N SER A 484 -18.56 0.05 18.94
CA SER A 484 -18.47 -0.66 17.66
C SER A 484 -17.49 0.08 16.75
N MET A 485 -16.28 -0.43 16.63
CA MET A 485 -15.31 0.05 15.64
C MET A 485 -15.51 -0.72 14.35
N GLY A 486 -15.41 -0.07 13.20
CA GLY A 486 -15.56 -0.79 11.95
C GLY A 486 -15.45 0.07 10.71
N SER A 487 -15.53 -0.62 9.58
CA SER A 487 -15.68 -0.16 8.20
C SER A 487 -15.72 -1.44 7.34
N HIS A 488 -15.29 -1.42 6.08
CA HIS A 488 -15.25 -2.58 5.18
C HIS A 488 -13.84 -3.15 4.97
N ILE A 489 -13.76 -4.34 4.35
CA ILE A 489 -12.50 -4.91 3.81
C ILE A 489 -12.58 -5.23 2.32
N ASP A 490 -13.78 -5.28 1.73
CA ASP A 490 -13.93 -5.34 0.28
C ASP A 490 -13.42 -4.07 -0.39
N THR A 491 -13.06 -4.19 -1.66
CA THR A 491 -12.54 -3.07 -2.46
C THR A 491 -13.12 -3.09 -3.86
N VAL A 492 -13.09 -1.94 -4.55
CA VAL A 492 -13.09 -1.93 -6.02
C VAL A 492 -11.94 -2.76 -6.61
N ALA A 493 -11.99 -2.99 -7.92
CA ALA A 493 -10.86 -3.50 -8.68
C ALA A 493 -9.75 -2.43 -8.77
N ASP A 494 -8.49 -2.86 -8.65
CA ASP A 494 -7.30 -1.99 -8.69
C ASP A 494 -7.34 -0.87 -7.63
N ALA A 495 -7.54 -1.27 -6.37
CA ALA A 495 -7.77 -0.40 -5.23
C ALA A 495 -6.49 -0.04 -4.45
N GLY A 496 -6.62 0.97 -3.58
CA GLY A 496 -5.63 1.25 -2.53
C GLY A 496 -5.67 0.22 -1.40
N LYS A 497 -4.72 0.32 -0.46
CA LYS A 497 -4.63 -0.58 0.71
C LYS A 497 -5.35 -0.09 1.97
N TYR A 498 -5.74 1.19 2.02
CA TYR A 498 -6.28 1.84 3.21
C TYR A 498 -7.80 1.98 3.24
N ASP A 499 -8.44 2.02 2.07
CA ASP A 499 -9.88 2.23 1.91
C ASP A 499 -10.67 1.14 2.64
N GLY A 500 -11.58 1.54 3.54
CA GLY A 500 -12.23 0.72 4.58
C GLY A 500 -11.29 0.07 5.61
N ARG A 501 -10.28 -0.64 5.12
CA ARG A 501 -9.36 -1.51 5.89
C ARG A 501 -8.65 -0.80 7.02
N LEU A 502 -8.36 0.50 6.87
CA LEU A 502 -7.82 1.31 7.96
C LEU A 502 -8.73 1.26 9.20
N GLY A 503 -10.04 1.41 9.04
CA GLY A 503 -11.00 1.39 10.14
C GLY A 503 -11.05 0.06 10.87
N VAL A 504 -11.21 -1.02 10.11
CA VAL A 504 -11.27 -2.39 10.63
C VAL A 504 -9.96 -2.77 11.35
N LEU A 505 -8.82 -2.64 10.67
CA LEU A 505 -7.54 -3.09 11.22
C LEU A 505 -7.08 -2.21 12.40
N SER A 506 -7.46 -0.93 12.44
CA SER A 506 -7.21 -0.09 13.61
C SER A 506 -8.01 -0.53 14.84
N GLY A 507 -9.24 -1.01 14.65
CA GLY A 507 -10.01 -1.63 15.72
C GLY A 507 -9.34 -2.91 16.26
N ILE A 508 -8.77 -3.73 15.36
CA ILE A 508 -7.98 -4.92 15.74
C ILE A 508 -6.72 -4.52 16.52
N GLU A 509 -6.00 -3.48 16.07
CA GLU A 509 -4.82 -2.97 16.78
C GLU A 509 -5.16 -2.48 18.20
N VAL A 510 -6.25 -1.72 18.36
CA VAL A 510 -6.71 -1.28 19.69
C VAL A 510 -7.09 -2.48 20.58
N ALA A 511 -7.78 -3.48 20.04
CA ALA A 511 -8.11 -4.70 20.77
C ALA A 511 -6.85 -5.46 21.23
N GLU A 512 -5.84 -5.56 20.36
CA GLU A 512 -4.56 -6.17 20.70
C GLU A 512 -3.81 -5.38 21.78
N ILE A 513 -3.72 -4.05 21.68
CA ILE A 513 -3.10 -3.21 22.72
C ILE A 513 -3.80 -3.43 24.08
N LEU A 514 -5.13 -3.52 24.11
CA LEU A 514 -5.89 -3.76 25.35
C LEU A 514 -5.70 -5.18 25.89
N ARG A 515 -5.58 -6.19 25.02
CA ARG A 515 -5.19 -7.56 25.41
C ARG A 515 -3.77 -7.58 25.97
N ASP A 516 -2.82 -6.92 25.32
CA ASP A 516 -1.42 -6.82 25.73
C ASP A 516 -1.31 -6.25 27.16
N LEU A 517 -1.95 -5.11 27.42
CA LEU A 517 -2.05 -4.52 28.76
C LEU A 517 -2.70 -5.47 29.79
N HIS A 518 -3.61 -6.33 29.36
CA HIS A 518 -4.28 -7.29 30.24
C HIS A 518 -3.40 -8.51 30.55
N GLU A 519 -2.86 -9.18 29.53
CA GLU A 519 -2.07 -10.40 29.66
C GLU A 519 -0.70 -10.14 30.30
N ASP A 520 -0.03 -9.04 29.93
CA ASP A 520 1.32 -8.75 30.39
C ASP A 520 1.36 -7.97 31.71
N TYR A 521 0.33 -7.16 31.98
CA TYR A 521 0.30 -6.21 33.11
C TYR A 521 -0.91 -6.32 34.05
N GLY A 522 -1.84 -7.24 33.78
CA GLY A 522 -3.04 -7.46 34.61
C GLY A 522 -4.05 -6.31 34.59
N ILE A 523 -3.95 -5.39 33.62
CA ILE A 523 -4.84 -4.23 33.54
C ILE A 523 -6.21 -4.71 33.04
N ALA A 524 -7.25 -4.56 33.85
CA ALA A 524 -8.59 -5.07 33.55
C ALA A 524 -9.30 -4.22 32.47
N MET A 525 -9.18 -4.61 31.20
CA MET A 525 -9.80 -3.94 30.04
C MET A 525 -10.76 -4.84 29.24
N ILE A 526 -11.11 -6.03 29.75
CA ILE A 526 -11.93 -7.02 29.05
C ILE A 526 -13.26 -7.23 29.79
N TYR A 527 -14.37 -7.27 29.05
CA TYR A 527 -15.70 -7.51 29.61
C TYR A 527 -15.83 -8.94 30.19
N PRO A 528 -16.38 -9.13 31.43
CA PRO A 528 -17.15 -8.20 32.24
C PRO A 528 -16.35 -7.45 33.33
N ALA A 529 -15.02 -7.50 33.35
CA ALA A 529 -14.21 -6.79 34.35
C ALA A 529 -14.27 -5.25 34.18
N VAL A 530 -14.66 -4.78 32.99
CA VAL A 530 -15.09 -3.41 32.70
C VAL A 530 -16.58 -3.38 32.35
N PRO A 531 -17.30 -2.26 32.61
CA PRO A 531 -18.76 -2.20 32.37
C PRO A 531 -19.19 -2.37 30.92
N ARG A 532 -18.35 -1.96 29.95
CA ARG A 532 -18.64 -2.03 28.50
C ARG A 532 -17.62 -2.92 27.78
N THR A 533 -17.89 -3.21 26.52
CA THR A 533 -16.99 -3.95 25.61
C THR A 533 -16.75 -3.14 24.33
N MET A 534 -15.83 -3.59 23.49
CA MET A 534 -15.72 -3.16 22.10
C MET A 534 -15.99 -4.31 21.14
N ILE A 535 -16.42 -3.96 19.94
CA ILE A 535 -16.59 -4.85 18.78
C ILE A 535 -15.76 -4.25 17.64
N VAL A 536 -15.14 -5.10 16.84
CA VAL A 536 -14.53 -4.72 15.55
C VAL A 536 -15.33 -5.37 14.45
N THR A 537 -16.05 -4.60 13.64
CA THR A 537 -16.87 -5.09 12.54
C THR A 537 -16.19 -4.78 11.21
N ALA A 538 -15.96 -5.80 10.40
CA ALA A 538 -15.81 -5.64 8.96
C ALA A 538 -17.17 -5.87 8.32
N PHE A 539 -17.77 -4.78 7.82
CA PHE A 539 -18.97 -4.87 7.01
C PHE A 539 -18.62 -5.40 5.62
N VAL A 540 -19.62 -6.01 4.95
CA VAL A 540 -19.46 -6.57 3.62
C VAL A 540 -20.29 -5.81 2.58
N GLY A 541 -19.65 -5.47 1.46
CA GLY A 541 -20.30 -4.93 0.27
C GLY A 541 -20.49 -3.41 0.28
N GLU A 542 -19.74 -2.67 1.11
CA GLU A 542 -19.75 -1.20 1.15
C GLU A 542 -19.52 -0.63 -0.27
N GLU A 543 -18.55 -1.18 -0.99
CA GLU A 543 -18.12 -0.78 -2.34
C GLU A 543 -19.14 -1.12 -3.45
N MET A 544 -20.35 -1.53 -3.08
CA MET A 544 -21.49 -1.79 -3.99
C MET A 544 -21.17 -2.74 -5.17
N SER A 545 -20.35 -3.77 -4.93
CA SER A 545 -20.08 -4.83 -5.93
C SER A 545 -21.31 -5.68 -6.25
N PHE A 546 -22.31 -5.71 -5.35
CA PHE A 546 -23.66 -6.21 -5.58
C PHE A 546 -24.65 -5.04 -5.57
N THR A 547 -25.65 -5.07 -6.45
CA THR A 547 -26.64 -4.00 -6.61
C THR A 547 -28.06 -4.54 -6.80
N GLY A 548 -29.04 -3.63 -6.87
CA GLY A 548 -30.45 -3.94 -6.99
C GLY A 548 -31.16 -4.01 -5.63
N GLN A 549 -32.47 -4.31 -5.68
CA GLN A 549 -33.36 -4.34 -4.50
C GLN A 549 -33.48 -3.01 -3.72
N GLY A 550 -32.81 -1.93 -4.12
CA GLY A 550 -32.81 -0.65 -3.40
C GLY A 550 -32.13 -0.72 -2.02
N VAL A 551 -31.08 -1.54 -1.90
CA VAL A 551 -30.25 -1.67 -0.68
C VAL A 551 -28.87 -1.07 -0.92
N SER A 552 -28.31 -0.43 0.10
CA SER A 552 -27.04 0.32 0.07
C SER A 552 -26.14 -0.14 1.20
N MET A 553 -24.88 -0.49 0.91
CA MET A 553 -23.91 -1.05 1.87
C MET A 553 -24.57 -2.19 2.68
N PRO A 554 -24.90 -3.33 2.04
CA PRO A 554 -25.81 -4.34 2.57
C PRO A 554 -25.41 -4.85 3.96
N GLY A 555 -24.10 -4.99 4.22
CA GLY A 555 -23.58 -5.33 5.53
C GLY A 555 -24.07 -4.41 6.65
N SER A 556 -23.79 -3.11 6.56
CA SER A 556 -24.21 -2.13 7.57
C SER A 556 -25.71 -1.85 7.55
N ALA A 557 -26.38 -1.97 6.40
CA ALA A 557 -27.85 -1.86 6.31
C ALA A 557 -28.57 -2.97 7.08
N ALA A 558 -28.03 -4.20 7.06
CA ALA A 558 -28.57 -5.31 7.84
C ALA A 558 -28.40 -5.10 9.34
N VAL A 559 -27.21 -4.69 9.78
CA VAL A 559 -26.92 -4.38 11.19
C VAL A 559 -27.79 -3.21 11.69
N ALA A 560 -28.01 -2.19 10.86
CA ALA A 560 -28.89 -1.06 11.15
C ALA A 560 -30.40 -1.40 11.11
N GLY A 561 -30.78 -2.61 10.68
CA GLY A 561 -32.20 -2.97 10.50
C GLY A 561 -32.90 -2.28 9.33
N LEU A 562 -32.15 -1.65 8.41
CA LEU A 562 -32.66 -0.93 7.24
C LEU A 562 -32.91 -1.86 6.04
N ALA A 563 -32.34 -3.07 6.05
CA ALA A 563 -32.59 -4.11 5.06
C ALA A 563 -32.61 -5.52 5.69
N ASP A 564 -33.64 -6.30 5.36
CA ASP A 564 -33.71 -7.71 5.76
C ASP A 564 -32.69 -8.57 4.96
N PRO A 565 -32.07 -9.60 5.57
CA PRO A 565 -31.15 -10.50 4.87
C PRO A 565 -31.74 -11.09 3.58
N GLU A 566 -33.02 -11.52 3.61
CA GLU A 566 -33.77 -12.00 2.45
C GLU A 566 -33.79 -11.05 1.25
N ARG A 567 -33.74 -9.73 1.51
CA ARG A 567 -33.67 -8.70 0.45
C ARG A 567 -32.26 -8.58 -0.09
N ILE A 568 -31.24 -8.72 0.76
CA ILE A 568 -29.82 -8.69 0.39
C ILE A 568 -29.44 -9.92 -0.45
N TYR A 569 -29.92 -11.11 -0.08
CA TYR A 569 -29.72 -12.37 -0.82
C TYR A 569 -30.07 -12.27 -2.31
N ARG A 570 -31.12 -11.50 -2.63
CA ARG A 570 -31.61 -11.24 -4.00
C ARG A 570 -30.85 -10.13 -4.77
N MET A 571 -29.83 -9.52 -4.18
CA MET A 571 -28.93 -8.60 -4.91
C MET A 571 -28.03 -9.41 -5.86
N THR A 572 -27.60 -8.79 -6.96
CA THR A 572 -26.74 -9.44 -7.96
C THR A 572 -25.50 -8.63 -8.27
N ASN A 573 -24.40 -9.33 -8.57
CA ASN A 573 -23.16 -8.73 -9.04
C ASN A 573 -23.18 -8.53 -10.57
N ARG A 574 -22.12 -7.90 -11.11
CA ARG A 574 -21.97 -7.66 -12.57
C ARG A 574 -21.99 -8.93 -13.42
N SER A 575 -21.68 -10.08 -12.85
CA SER A 575 -21.70 -11.40 -13.52
C SER A 575 -23.07 -12.10 -13.43
N GLY A 576 -24.07 -11.48 -12.79
CA GLY A 576 -25.41 -12.03 -12.61
C GLY A 576 -25.53 -13.08 -11.49
N GLN A 577 -24.49 -13.28 -10.67
CA GLN A 577 -24.54 -14.18 -9.52
C GLN A 577 -25.33 -13.53 -8.38
N THR A 578 -26.08 -14.33 -7.62
CA THR A 578 -26.79 -13.83 -6.43
C THR A 578 -25.82 -13.62 -5.27
N TYR A 579 -26.21 -12.76 -4.33
CA TYR A 579 -25.47 -12.54 -3.09
C TYR A 579 -25.44 -13.81 -2.23
N GLU A 580 -26.56 -14.53 -2.17
CA GLU A 580 -26.71 -15.78 -1.40
C GLU A 580 -25.74 -16.88 -1.87
N ASP A 581 -25.65 -17.14 -3.17
CA ASP A 581 -24.75 -18.15 -3.74
C ASP A 581 -23.28 -17.87 -3.39
N CYS A 582 -22.89 -16.59 -3.45
CA CYS A 582 -21.52 -16.15 -3.15
C CYS A 582 -21.23 -16.14 -1.63
N LEU A 583 -22.21 -15.79 -0.80
CA LEU A 583 -22.11 -15.88 0.66
C LEU A 583 -21.96 -17.34 1.11
N GLN A 584 -22.77 -18.25 0.55
CA GLN A 584 -22.71 -19.67 0.84
C GLN A 584 -21.33 -20.26 0.47
N ARG A 585 -20.75 -19.87 -0.67
CA ARG A 585 -19.36 -20.21 -1.04
C ARG A 585 -18.34 -19.71 -0.01
N MET A 586 -18.49 -18.49 0.50
CA MET A 586 -17.62 -17.95 1.54
C MET A 586 -17.68 -18.80 2.81
N LEU A 587 -18.88 -19.15 3.27
CA LEU A 587 -19.06 -19.94 4.48
C LEU A 587 -18.46 -21.35 4.35
N VAL A 588 -18.59 -22.00 3.19
CA VAL A 588 -17.93 -23.29 2.91
C VAL A 588 -16.40 -23.16 2.91
N PHE A 589 -15.85 -22.09 2.32
CA PHE A 589 -14.42 -21.82 2.36
C PHE A 589 -13.91 -21.60 3.80
N LEU A 590 -14.63 -20.80 4.59
CA LEU A 590 -14.28 -20.52 5.99
C LEU A 590 -14.44 -21.75 6.88
N LYS A 591 -15.48 -22.58 6.70
CA LYS A 591 -15.62 -23.92 7.30
C LYS A 591 -14.34 -24.74 7.07
N GLY A 592 -13.89 -24.83 5.81
CA GLY A 592 -12.67 -25.56 5.48
C GLY A 592 -11.43 -25.02 6.20
N CYS A 593 -11.32 -23.70 6.38
CA CYS A 593 -10.22 -23.07 7.11
C CYS A 593 -10.29 -23.35 8.62
N GLU A 594 -11.49 -23.30 9.22
CA GLU A 594 -11.70 -23.62 10.63
C GLU A 594 -11.42 -25.11 10.92
N SER A 595 -11.87 -26.03 10.06
CA SER A 595 -11.56 -27.46 10.16
C SER A 595 -10.06 -27.79 10.09
N ARG A 596 -9.25 -26.93 9.44
CA ARG A 596 -7.79 -27.04 9.40
C ARG A 596 -7.09 -26.29 10.57
N GLY A 597 -7.86 -25.68 11.47
CA GLY A 597 -7.35 -24.90 12.59
C GLY A 597 -6.73 -23.55 12.21
N GLU A 598 -6.94 -23.08 10.97
CA GLU A 598 -6.39 -21.81 10.48
C GLU A 598 -7.09 -20.59 11.12
N ILE A 599 -8.35 -20.74 11.52
CA ILE A 599 -9.22 -19.71 12.12
C ILE A 599 -10.11 -20.31 13.21
N ARG A 600 -10.75 -19.46 14.03
CA ARG A 600 -11.74 -19.85 15.04
C ARG A 600 -12.89 -18.85 15.11
N THR A 601 -14.12 -19.35 15.03
CA THR A 601 -15.38 -18.60 15.11
C THR A 601 -16.25 -19.10 16.26
N LEU A 602 -17.21 -18.28 16.71
CA LEU A 602 -18.26 -18.70 17.65
C LEU A 602 -19.42 -19.43 16.94
N ASN A 603 -19.54 -19.28 15.62
CA ASN A 603 -20.48 -20.00 14.76
C ASN A 603 -20.24 -21.52 14.79
N ARG A 604 -18.95 -21.91 14.88
CA ARG A 604 -18.45 -23.29 14.73
C ARG A 604 -18.83 -23.88 13.37
N LEU A 605 -18.48 -23.18 12.30
CA LEU A 605 -18.71 -23.62 10.92
C LEU A 605 -18.14 -25.02 10.65
N GLY A 606 -16.99 -25.35 11.26
CA GLY A 606 -16.36 -26.66 11.19
C GLY A 606 -17.20 -27.83 11.73
N ASP A 607 -18.16 -27.56 12.62
CA ASP A 607 -19.09 -28.54 13.21
C ASP A 607 -20.41 -28.68 12.42
N ARG A 608 -20.59 -27.95 11.29
CA ARG A 608 -21.86 -27.88 10.54
C ARG A 608 -21.80 -28.60 9.21
N GLU A 609 -22.93 -29.11 8.75
CA GLU A 609 -23.12 -29.51 7.35
C GLU A 609 -23.24 -28.28 6.45
N ASP A 610 -22.87 -28.42 5.16
CA ASP A 610 -22.79 -27.26 4.26
C ASP A 610 -24.15 -26.55 4.10
N GLY A 611 -25.25 -27.31 4.04
CA GLY A 611 -26.61 -26.77 3.93
C GLY A 611 -27.15 -26.05 5.17
N ASP A 612 -26.47 -26.16 6.32
CA ASP A 612 -26.84 -25.55 7.61
C ASP A 612 -25.95 -24.34 7.98
N LEU A 613 -24.99 -23.97 7.11
CA LEU A 613 -24.00 -22.94 7.42
C LEU A 613 -24.62 -21.56 7.66
N LEU A 614 -25.54 -21.12 6.80
CA LEU A 614 -26.19 -19.80 6.91
C LEU A 614 -27.07 -19.70 8.18
N GLN A 615 -27.73 -20.79 8.55
CA GLN A 615 -28.56 -20.93 9.75
C GLN A 615 -27.72 -21.00 11.04
N SER A 616 -26.42 -21.29 10.92
CA SER A 616 -25.45 -21.22 12.02
C SER A 616 -24.88 -19.81 12.26
N CYS A 617 -25.23 -18.84 11.40
CA CYS A 617 -24.81 -17.45 11.55
C CYS A 617 -25.71 -16.64 12.49
N PHE A 618 -25.14 -15.58 13.06
CA PHE A 618 -25.82 -14.70 14.00
C PHE A 618 -26.72 -13.68 13.28
N SER A 619 -27.78 -13.18 13.94
CA SER A 619 -28.58 -12.08 13.39
C SER A 619 -27.74 -10.79 13.30
N PRO A 620 -27.71 -10.08 12.16
CA PRO A 620 -26.96 -8.83 11.98
C PRO A 620 -27.30 -7.76 13.03
N GLN A 621 -28.59 -7.62 13.34
CA GLN A 621 -29.09 -6.64 14.31
C GLN A 621 -28.60 -6.92 15.75
N SER A 622 -28.10 -8.14 16.03
CA SER A 622 -27.47 -8.47 17.31
C SER A 622 -26.09 -7.81 17.49
N PHE A 623 -25.53 -7.16 16.45
CA PHE A 623 -24.28 -6.40 16.51
C PHE A 623 -24.50 -4.88 16.43
N TYR A 624 -25.74 -4.41 16.37
CA TYR A 624 -26.04 -2.98 16.43
C TYR A 624 -25.60 -2.38 17.76
N SER A 625 -24.92 -1.23 17.69
CA SER A 625 -24.57 -0.43 18.87
C SER A 625 -24.91 1.04 18.59
N LYS A 626 -25.34 1.74 19.63
CA LYS A 626 -25.54 3.20 19.60
C LYS A 626 -24.22 4.00 19.56
N HIS A 627 -23.06 3.35 19.60
CA HIS A 627 -21.74 4.00 19.63
C HIS A 627 -20.80 3.42 18.57
N SER A 628 -20.96 3.85 17.32
CA SER A 628 -20.09 3.48 16.19
C SER A 628 -18.93 4.46 16.01
N TYR A 629 -17.72 3.92 15.89
CA TYR A 629 -16.48 4.64 15.59
C TYR A 629 -15.87 4.08 14.31
N GLU A 630 -16.04 4.78 13.20
CA GLU A 630 -15.35 4.49 11.96
C GLU A 630 -14.12 5.40 11.79
N ARG A 631 -12.99 4.80 11.39
CA ARG A 631 -11.80 5.53 10.93
C ARG A 631 -11.64 5.26 9.44
N HIS A 632 -11.42 6.31 8.68
CA HIS A 632 -11.36 6.23 7.24
C HIS A 632 -10.33 7.19 6.67
N ILE A 633 -9.86 6.96 5.45
CA ILE A 633 -9.12 7.98 4.69
C ILE A 633 -10.10 9.01 4.10
N GLU A 634 -9.67 10.26 3.97
CA GLU A 634 -10.52 11.36 3.46
C GLU A 634 -11.09 11.10 2.05
N GLN A 635 -10.37 10.32 1.23
CA GLN A 635 -10.61 10.15 -0.22
C GLN A 635 -10.64 11.48 -1.00
N GLY A 636 -10.12 12.56 -0.39
CA GLY A 636 -9.94 13.91 -0.93
C GLY A 636 -8.61 14.51 -0.49
N SER A 637 -8.40 15.81 -0.77
CA SER A 637 -7.15 16.54 -0.51
C SER A 637 -7.23 17.58 0.60
N ARG A 638 -8.39 17.84 1.21
CA ARG A 638 -8.62 19.00 2.09
C ARG A 638 -7.78 18.93 3.36
N LEU A 639 -7.56 17.75 3.93
CA LEU A 639 -6.70 17.55 5.11
C LEU A 639 -5.22 17.75 4.76
N HIS A 640 -4.81 17.36 3.55
CA HIS A 640 -3.46 17.61 3.06
C HIS A 640 -3.22 19.11 2.86
N GLU A 641 -4.10 19.78 2.12
CA GLU A 641 -4.05 21.23 1.85
C GLU A 641 -4.11 22.08 3.13
N SER A 642 -4.92 21.67 4.11
CA SER A 642 -5.05 22.36 5.40
C SER A 642 -3.95 22.01 6.41
N ALA A 643 -3.02 21.11 6.05
CA ALA A 643 -2.00 20.56 6.94
C ALA A 643 -2.54 19.93 8.25
N VAL A 644 -3.80 19.45 8.24
CA VAL A 644 -4.45 18.75 9.37
C VAL A 644 -4.27 17.24 9.19
N PRO A 645 -3.89 16.45 10.22
CA PRO A 645 -3.68 15.01 10.06
C PRO A 645 -4.99 14.22 10.05
N MET A 646 -5.99 14.68 10.82
CA MET A 646 -7.33 14.09 10.88
C MET A 646 -8.40 15.07 11.37
N VAL A 647 -9.64 14.83 10.97
CA VAL A 647 -10.84 15.59 11.38
C VAL A 647 -11.97 14.63 11.72
N LEU A 648 -12.94 15.09 12.52
CA LEU A 648 -14.19 14.39 12.77
C LEU A 648 -15.26 14.90 11.78
N VAL A 649 -15.96 14.00 11.09
CA VAL A 649 -17.01 14.37 10.12
C VAL A 649 -18.21 14.92 10.87
N HIS A 650 -18.55 16.19 10.65
CA HIS A 650 -19.74 16.82 11.23
C HIS A 650 -21.02 16.36 10.52
N THR A 651 -21.01 16.34 9.18
CA THR A 651 -22.16 15.97 8.35
C THR A 651 -21.76 14.90 7.33
N ILE A 652 -22.56 13.84 7.27
CA ILE A 652 -22.58 12.88 6.16
C ILE A 652 -23.63 13.37 5.15
N MET A 653 -23.24 13.50 3.88
CA MET A 653 -24.19 13.81 2.80
C MET A 653 -25.09 12.60 2.52
N GLY A 654 -26.37 12.86 2.29
CA GLY A 654 -27.30 11.90 1.74
C GLY A 654 -26.96 11.56 0.29
N ILE A 655 -27.57 10.49 -0.20
CA ILE A 655 -27.27 9.89 -1.49
C ILE A 655 -28.57 9.64 -2.22
N TYR A 656 -28.64 10.01 -3.48
CA TYR A 656 -29.73 9.65 -4.38
C TYR A 656 -29.13 9.20 -5.69
N GLN A 657 -29.27 7.91 -6.00
CA GLN A 657 -28.71 7.30 -7.19
C GLN A 657 -29.83 6.71 -8.04
N GLU A 658 -29.86 7.10 -9.31
CA GLU A 658 -30.94 6.74 -10.22
C GLU A 658 -30.41 6.44 -11.62
N ASP A 659 -30.89 5.33 -12.19
CA ASP A 659 -30.64 4.92 -13.57
C ASP A 659 -31.71 5.49 -14.50
N PHE A 660 -31.25 6.11 -15.57
CA PHE A 660 -32.04 6.63 -16.68
C PHE A 660 -31.71 5.80 -17.92
N THR A 661 -32.71 5.12 -18.49
CA THR A 661 -32.55 4.37 -19.75
C THR A 661 -33.32 5.07 -20.86
N PHE A 662 -32.62 5.63 -21.84
CA PHE A 662 -33.20 6.17 -23.07
C PHE A 662 -33.33 5.06 -24.12
N GLU A 663 -34.47 4.98 -24.80
CA GLU A 663 -34.71 4.09 -25.94
C GLU A 663 -35.27 4.88 -27.14
N GLY A 664 -34.58 4.77 -28.28
CA GLY A 664 -34.90 5.45 -29.54
C GLY A 664 -33.65 5.67 -30.41
N GLU A 665 -33.83 6.18 -31.63
CA GLU A 665 -32.74 6.39 -32.59
C GLU A 665 -31.69 7.43 -32.14
N HIS A 666 -32.05 8.30 -31.19
CA HIS A 666 -31.20 9.37 -30.67
C HIS A 666 -30.89 9.22 -29.17
N ALA A 667 -30.91 7.99 -28.65
CA ALA A 667 -30.66 7.70 -27.24
C ALA A 667 -29.30 8.19 -26.74
N GLU A 668 -28.24 8.12 -27.56
CA GLU A 668 -26.91 8.64 -27.20
C GLU A 668 -26.92 10.18 -27.09
N GLN A 669 -27.55 10.87 -28.05
CA GLN A 669 -27.63 12.33 -28.08
C GLN A 669 -28.41 12.89 -26.87
N ALA A 670 -29.58 12.31 -26.57
CA ALA A 670 -30.37 12.70 -25.41
C ALA A 670 -29.60 12.53 -24.08
N ALA A 671 -28.85 11.44 -23.95
CA ALA A 671 -28.02 11.19 -22.77
C ALA A 671 -26.85 12.16 -22.64
N LEU A 672 -26.13 12.42 -23.74
CA LEU A 672 -25.02 13.37 -23.74
C LEU A 672 -25.50 14.80 -23.45
N GLU A 673 -26.66 15.22 -23.95
CA GLU A 673 -27.24 16.52 -23.61
C GLU A 673 -27.65 16.60 -22.13
N CYS A 674 -28.22 15.53 -21.58
CA CYS A 674 -28.55 15.45 -20.16
C CYS A 674 -27.31 15.53 -19.25
N ILE A 675 -26.22 14.85 -19.62
CA ILE A 675 -24.92 14.94 -18.94
C ILE A 675 -24.38 16.38 -18.92
N ALA A 676 -24.52 17.13 -20.03
CA ALA A 676 -24.08 18.53 -20.11
C ALA A 676 -24.90 19.41 -19.15
N TYR A 677 -26.23 19.26 -19.16
CA TYR A 677 -27.12 20.01 -18.28
C TYR A 677 -26.84 19.72 -16.80
N ILE A 678 -26.64 18.45 -16.42
CA ILE A 678 -26.30 18.07 -15.05
C ILE A 678 -24.94 18.68 -14.61
N ARG A 679 -23.96 18.80 -15.51
CA ARG A 679 -22.69 19.50 -15.23
C ARG A 679 -22.91 20.99 -14.94
N GLU A 680 -23.76 21.67 -15.70
CA GLU A 680 -24.09 23.09 -15.46
C GLU A 680 -24.77 23.30 -14.10
N MET A 681 -25.71 22.40 -13.74
CA MET A 681 -26.31 22.39 -12.40
C MET A 681 -25.26 22.18 -11.29
N ALA A 682 -24.29 21.28 -11.51
CA ALA A 682 -23.23 20.99 -10.55
C ALA A 682 -22.30 22.19 -10.29
N LEU A 683 -22.08 23.03 -11.30
CA LEU A 683 -21.22 24.22 -11.25
C LEU A 683 -21.93 25.48 -10.76
N THR A 684 -23.23 25.41 -10.45
CA THR A 684 -23.98 26.53 -9.88
C THR A 684 -23.44 26.84 -8.48
N PRO A 685 -22.95 28.07 -8.17
CA PRO A 685 -22.21 28.37 -6.93
C PRO A 685 -22.96 28.05 -5.63
N SER A 686 -24.30 28.04 -5.68
CA SER A 686 -25.11 27.69 -4.52
C SER A 686 -24.96 26.22 -4.11
N ASN A 687 -24.54 25.34 -5.03
CA ASN A 687 -24.39 23.90 -4.82
C ASN A 687 -22.99 23.47 -4.32
N ASP A 688 -21.99 24.36 -4.40
CA ASP A 688 -20.55 24.09 -4.24
C ASP A 688 -20.19 23.25 -2.98
N ALA A 689 -20.71 23.62 -1.81
CA ALA A 689 -20.44 22.93 -0.54
C ALA A 689 -21.46 21.85 -0.16
N GLU A 690 -22.67 21.91 -0.71
CA GLU A 690 -23.82 21.15 -0.24
C GLU A 690 -24.29 20.05 -1.20
N MET A 691 -23.78 20.00 -2.44
CA MET A 691 -24.18 18.98 -3.40
C MET A 691 -23.03 18.57 -4.34
N ARG A 692 -22.92 17.27 -4.63
CA ARG A 692 -22.00 16.72 -5.63
C ARG A 692 -22.85 15.91 -6.62
N LEU A 693 -22.78 16.27 -7.90
CA LEU A 693 -23.46 15.54 -8.98
C LEU A 693 -22.42 14.78 -9.79
N THR A 694 -22.65 13.49 -10.00
CA THR A 694 -21.82 12.62 -10.83
C THR A 694 -22.71 11.86 -11.81
N VAL A 695 -22.25 11.70 -13.05
CA VAL A 695 -22.95 10.96 -14.09
C VAL A 695 -22.03 9.93 -14.74
N GLY A 696 -22.55 8.74 -15.01
CA GLY A 696 -21.77 7.64 -15.60
C GLY A 696 -22.60 6.81 -16.56
N ILE A 697 -22.10 6.57 -17.76
CA ILE A 697 -22.80 5.73 -18.76
C ILE A 697 -22.53 4.24 -18.44
N LEU A 698 -23.61 3.49 -18.23
CA LEU A 698 -23.58 2.11 -17.74
C LEU A 698 -23.68 1.05 -18.84
N SER A 699 -24.51 1.26 -19.86
CA SER A 699 -24.63 0.32 -20.96
C SER A 699 -25.09 0.98 -22.26
N ARG A 700 -24.74 0.33 -23.37
CA ARG A 700 -25.22 0.65 -24.72
C ARG A 700 -25.66 -0.66 -25.36
N GLU A 701 -26.92 -0.72 -25.77
CA GLU A 701 -27.57 -1.89 -26.35
C GLU A 701 -28.13 -1.55 -27.74
N LYS A 702 -28.48 -2.59 -28.51
CA LYS A 702 -29.08 -2.46 -29.85
C LYS A 702 -28.24 -1.53 -30.75
N THR A 703 -26.93 -1.80 -30.83
CA THR A 703 -25.99 -1.01 -31.62
C THR A 703 -26.14 -1.28 -33.12
N GLU A 704 -26.10 -0.21 -33.91
CA GLU A 704 -26.22 -0.21 -35.37
C GLU A 704 -25.00 0.47 -35.99
N GLN A 705 -24.47 -0.09 -37.07
CA GLN A 705 -23.34 0.51 -37.79
C GLN A 705 -23.83 1.45 -38.90
N ILE A 706 -23.18 2.60 -39.00
CA ILE A 706 -23.57 3.75 -39.82
C ILE A 706 -22.35 4.21 -40.62
N GLU A 707 -22.47 4.18 -41.95
CA GLU A 707 -21.51 4.83 -42.84
C GLU A 707 -21.62 6.37 -42.78
N LEU A 708 -20.46 7.03 -42.78
CA LEU A 708 -20.29 8.47 -42.73
C LEU A 708 -19.48 8.94 -43.95
N ASP A 709 -19.92 10.04 -44.56
CA ASP A 709 -19.18 10.72 -45.63
C ASP A 709 -17.98 11.51 -45.08
N TYR A 710 -18.07 11.93 -43.81
CA TYR A 710 -16.97 12.47 -43.02
C TYR A 710 -17.18 12.17 -41.52
N GLY A 711 -16.20 11.57 -40.85
CA GLY A 711 -16.29 11.22 -39.43
C GLY A 711 -14.97 11.42 -38.70
N MET A 712 -15.06 11.81 -37.43
CA MET A 712 -13.94 12.13 -36.54
C MET A 712 -14.13 11.40 -35.22
N ARG A 713 -13.20 10.52 -34.84
CA ARG A 713 -13.14 9.91 -33.52
C ARG A 713 -12.18 10.69 -32.63
N TRP A 714 -12.71 11.23 -31.55
CA TRP A 714 -11.99 12.03 -30.56
C TRP A 714 -11.59 11.17 -29.38
N HIS A 715 -10.35 11.31 -28.91
CA HIS A 715 -9.84 10.69 -27.69
C HIS A 715 -9.41 11.78 -26.69
N LEU A 716 -10.08 11.83 -25.53
CA LEU A 716 -9.88 12.82 -24.47
C LEU A 716 -9.35 12.13 -23.21
N THR A 717 -8.33 12.72 -22.59
CA THR A 717 -7.67 12.23 -21.38
C THR A 717 -7.82 13.25 -20.26
N GLY A 718 -8.22 12.77 -19.09
CA GLY A 718 -8.40 13.49 -17.84
C GLY A 718 -7.80 12.74 -16.66
N MET A 719 -8.49 12.72 -15.53
CA MET A 719 -7.97 12.13 -14.29
C MET A 719 -9.00 11.23 -13.61
N LYS A 720 -8.68 9.94 -13.49
CA LYS A 720 -9.44 8.96 -12.71
C LYS A 720 -9.47 9.40 -11.24
N GLY A 721 -10.65 9.42 -10.61
CA GLY A 721 -10.82 9.82 -9.21
C GLY A 721 -12.13 9.35 -8.59
N HIS A 722 -12.24 9.44 -7.26
CA HIS A 722 -13.46 9.04 -6.54
C HIS A 722 -14.54 10.12 -6.64
N ALA A 723 -15.71 9.74 -7.16
CA ALA A 723 -16.83 10.63 -7.42
C ALA A 723 -17.46 11.22 -6.15
N GLY A 724 -17.43 10.50 -5.02
CA GLY A 724 -17.90 11.01 -3.74
C GLY A 724 -16.91 11.96 -3.06
N GLY A 725 -15.60 11.78 -3.29
CA GLY A 725 -14.52 12.48 -2.59
C GLY A 725 -14.13 13.83 -3.19
N ALA A 726 -13.94 13.90 -4.51
CA ALA A 726 -13.42 15.10 -5.18
C ALA A 726 -14.49 16.20 -5.36
N SER A 727 -14.11 17.47 -5.16
CA SER A 727 -14.97 18.61 -5.49
C SER A 727 -15.27 18.64 -6.99
N VAL A 728 -16.44 19.14 -7.37
CA VAL A 728 -16.87 19.33 -8.76
C VAL A 728 -15.86 20.18 -9.56
N TYR A 729 -15.17 21.10 -8.88
CA TYR A 729 -14.16 22.04 -9.42
C TYR A 729 -12.73 21.46 -9.52
N GLU A 730 -12.49 20.24 -9.05
CA GLU A 730 -11.20 19.54 -9.07
C GLU A 730 -11.17 18.39 -10.09
N ARG A 731 -12.32 18.03 -10.67
CA ARG A 731 -12.46 16.89 -11.57
C ARG A 731 -11.94 17.23 -12.97
N ALA A 732 -11.07 16.37 -13.50
CA ALA A 732 -10.77 16.32 -14.92
C ALA A 732 -11.58 15.19 -15.56
N ASP A 733 -12.89 15.42 -15.75
CA ASP A 733 -13.87 14.41 -16.14
C ASP A 733 -13.98 14.27 -17.67
N ALA A 734 -13.41 13.19 -18.21
CA ALA A 734 -13.43 12.95 -19.64
C ALA A 734 -14.84 12.63 -20.18
N GLY A 735 -15.73 12.08 -19.34
CA GLY A 735 -17.11 11.73 -19.71
C GLY A 735 -18.01 12.96 -19.86
N VAL A 736 -17.84 13.96 -19.00
CA VAL A 736 -18.49 15.28 -19.15
C VAL A 736 -18.01 15.98 -20.41
N ALA A 737 -16.72 15.91 -20.74
CA ALA A 737 -16.16 16.66 -21.85
C ALA A 737 -16.57 16.14 -23.24
N ILE A 738 -16.72 14.83 -23.43
CA ILE A 738 -17.30 14.30 -24.68
C ILE A 738 -18.75 14.77 -24.87
N SER A 739 -19.48 14.99 -23.77
CA SER A 739 -20.83 15.56 -23.76
C SER A 739 -20.82 17.05 -24.12
N ARG A 740 -19.92 17.85 -23.53
CA ARG A 740 -19.73 19.27 -23.91
C ARG A 740 -19.28 19.43 -25.37
N LEU A 741 -18.40 18.55 -25.85
CA LEU A 741 -17.96 18.52 -27.25
C LEU A 741 -19.10 18.13 -28.21
N HIS A 742 -19.93 17.15 -27.84
CA HIS A 742 -21.15 16.80 -28.56
C HIS A 742 -22.13 17.98 -28.63
N HIS A 743 -22.37 18.67 -27.50
CA HIS A 743 -23.27 19.82 -27.45
C HIS A 743 -22.78 20.96 -28.35
N PHE A 744 -21.47 21.28 -28.31
CA PHE A 744 -20.87 22.26 -29.21
C PHE A 744 -21.00 21.85 -30.69
N PHE A 745 -20.76 20.57 -31.02
CA PHE A 745 -20.97 20.02 -32.37
C PHE A 745 -22.43 20.17 -32.85
N GLN A 746 -23.42 19.91 -31.99
CA GLN A 746 -24.83 20.13 -32.35
C GLN A 746 -25.18 21.61 -32.53
N ASN A 747 -24.62 22.51 -31.72
CA ASN A 747 -24.85 23.95 -31.85
C ASN A 747 -24.26 24.54 -33.14
N LEU A 748 -23.14 24.01 -33.63
CA LEU A 748 -22.55 24.39 -34.92
C LEU A 748 -23.46 24.07 -36.12
N LYS A 749 -24.47 23.20 -35.97
CA LYS A 749 -25.34 22.74 -37.06
C LYS A 749 -25.99 23.90 -37.83
N THR A 750 -26.53 24.89 -37.13
CA THR A 750 -27.24 26.03 -37.75
C THR A 750 -26.30 26.88 -38.60
N ASP A 751 -25.15 27.25 -38.03
CA ASP A 751 -24.17 28.12 -38.69
C ASP A 751 -23.47 27.40 -39.85
N PHE A 752 -23.11 26.12 -39.65
CA PHE A 752 -22.44 25.31 -40.67
C PHE A 752 -23.39 24.95 -41.83
N GLN A 753 -24.68 24.74 -41.58
CA GLN A 753 -25.66 24.48 -42.64
C GLN A 753 -25.76 25.62 -43.65
N SER A 754 -25.48 26.87 -43.25
CA SER A 754 -25.44 28.03 -44.16
C SER A 754 -24.28 27.96 -45.17
N ARG A 755 -23.26 27.14 -44.91
CA ARG A 755 -22.07 26.96 -45.74
C ARG A 755 -22.22 25.81 -46.75
N LEU A 756 -23.23 24.95 -46.58
CA LEU A 756 -23.48 23.77 -47.41
C LEU A 756 -24.59 24.00 -48.44
N SER A 757 -24.43 23.44 -49.63
CA SER A 757 -25.43 23.52 -50.71
C SER A 757 -26.64 22.60 -50.50
N ARG A 758 -26.54 21.63 -49.58
CA ARG A 758 -27.57 20.64 -49.24
C ARG A 758 -27.61 20.39 -47.74
N PRO A 759 -28.74 19.94 -47.17
CA PRO A 759 -28.79 19.45 -45.80
C PRO A 759 -27.91 18.21 -45.64
N VAL A 760 -27.26 18.11 -44.48
CA VAL A 760 -26.48 16.93 -44.06
C VAL A 760 -26.95 16.46 -42.69
N ASP A 761 -26.86 15.16 -42.44
CA ASP A 761 -27.26 14.55 -41.18
C ASP A 761 -26.09 14.61 -40.17
N TRP A 762 -26.35 15.15 -38.98
CA TRP A 762 -25.37 15.30 -37.91
C TRP A 762 -25.50 14.13 -36.93
N ILE A 763 -24.51 13.25 -36.92
CA ILE A 763 -24.55 11.98 -36.21
C ILE A 763 -23.49 11.96 -35.11
N SER A 764 -23.87 11.49 -33.92
CA SER A 764 -22.94 11.22 -32.82
C SER A 764 -23.05 9.74 -32.46
N GLY A 765 -21.89 9.12 -32.29
CA GLY A 765 -21.75 7.69 -32.10
C GLY A 765 -21.62 7.30 -30.65
N ALA A 766 -21.79 5.99 -30.41
CA ALA A 766 -21.51 5.33 -29.14
C ALA A 766 -20.15 5.79 -28.61
N SER A 767 -20.20 6.46 -27.46
CA SER A 767 -19.01 6.87 -26.74
C SER A 767 -18.39 5.71 -25.93
N SER A 768 -17.14 5.85 -25.53
CA SER A 768 -16.44 4.93 -24.63
C SER A 768 -15.87 5.69 -23.44
N LEU A 769 -15.77 5.04 -22.28
CA LEU A 769 -15.28 5.60 -21.02
C LEU A 769 -14.32 4.61 -20.36
N VAL A 770 -13.22 5.11 -19.77
CA VAL A 770 -12.22 4.31 -19.06
C VAL A 770 -11.94 4.91 -17.67
N PRO A 771 -12.02 4.13 -16.57
CA PRO A 771 -12.56 2.77 -16.51
C PRO A 771 -14.07 2.76 -16.83
N GLY A 772 -14.54 1.67 -17.44
CA GLY A 772 -15.93 1.56 -17.86
C GLY A 772 -16.93 1.40 -16.71
N THR A 773 -18.14 1.93 -16.92
CA THR A 773 -19.39 1.53 -16.24
C THR A 773 -19.33 1.42 -14.71
N ASN A 774 -18.60 2.31 -14.04
CA ASN A 774 -18.63 2.44 -12.58
C ASN A 774 -19.30 3.76 -12.17
N ARG A 775 -20.20 3.70 -11.18
CA ARG A 775 -21.03 4.81 -10.71
C ARG A 775 -20.24 5.79 -9.84
N ASN A 776 -19.27 5.27 -9.09
CA ASN A 776 -18.50 6.02 -8.09
C ASN A 776 -17.12 6.51 -8.60
N VAL A 777 -16.82 6.39 -9.90
CA VAL A 777 -15.51 6.71 -10.47
C VAL A 777 -15.63 7.72 -11.60
N ILE A 778 -14.88 8.81 -11.50
CA ILE A 778 -14.70 9.81 -12.56
C ILE A 778 -13.90 9.17 -13.70
N PRO A 779 -14.38 9.17 -14.96
CA PRO A 779 -13.64 8.62 -16.09
C PRO A 779 -12.34 9.38 -16.35
N GLY A 780 -11.22 8.65 -16.36
CA GLY A 780 -9.90 9.18 -16.69
C GLY A 780 -9.66 9.29 -18.19
N GLU A 781 -10.36 8.52 -19.02
CA GLU A 781 -10.34 8.68 -20.48
C GLU A 781 -11.75 8.51 -21.05
N ALA A 782 -11.99 9.16 -22.19
CA ALA A 782 -13.22 9.02 -22.96
C ALA A 782 -12.95 9.13 -24.46
N SER A 783 -13.82 8.51 -25.26
CA SER A 783 -13.84 8.73 -26.70
C SER A 783 -15.25 8.84 -27.25
N ILE A 784 -15.41 9.60 -28.33
CA ILE A 784 -16.67 9.79 -29.03
C ILE A 784 -16.41 9.90 -30.54
N THR A 785 -17.31 9.36 -31.35
CA THR A 785 -17.26 9.55 -32.81
C THR A 785 -18.32 10.58 -33.21
N LEU A 786 -17.91 11.66 -33.88
CA LEU A 786 -18.78 12.70 -34.42
C LEU A 786 -18.68 12.67 -35.94
N GLY A 787 -19.80 12.75 -36.66
CA GLY A 787 -19.79 12.59 -38.10
C GLY A 787 -20.95 13.25 -38.84
N LEU A 788 -20.74 13.45 -40.12
CA LEU A 788 -21.70 13.95 -41.08
C LEU A 788 -21.99 12.88 -42.14
N ARG A 789 -23.26 12.82 -42.56
CA ARG A 789 -23.71 12.05 -43.71
C ARG A 789 -24.39 12.97 -44.72
N GLY A 790 -24.03 12.83 -45.99
CA GLY A 790 -24.31 13.76 -47.08
C GLY A 790 -23.03 14.41 -47.63
N ASP A 791 -23.19 15.15 -48.72
CA ASP A 791 -22.07 15.74 -49.47
C ASP A 791 -21.44 16.93 -48.72
N VAL A 792 -20.21 16.73 -48.20
CA VAL A 792 -19.44 17.74 -47.46
C VAL A 792 -18.11 18.01 -48.19
N PRO A 793 -17.87 19.22 -48.72
CA PRO A 793 -16.63 19.60 -49.39
C PRO A 793 -15.38 19.51 -48.48
N PRO A 794 -14.18 19.21 -49.01
CA PRO A 794 -12.95 19.10 -48.22
C PRO A 794 -12.59 20.35 -47.41
N GLU A 795 -12.81 21.56 -47.94
CA GLU A 795 -12.60 22.81 -47.19
C GLU A 795 -13.50 22.92 -45.96
N ASP A 796 -14.72 22.41 -46.03
CA ASP A 796 -15.70 22.47 -44.96
C ASP A 796 -15.46 21.40 -43.89
N ARG A 797 -14.96 20.22 -44.30
CA ARG A 797 -14.40 19.21 -43.37
C ARG A 797 -13.28 19.82 -42.54
N GLN A 798 -12.32 20.49 -43.17
CA GLN A 798 -11.22 21.16 -42.47
C GLN A 798 -11.70 22.32 -41.59
N TYR A 799 -12.69 23.10 -42.02
CA TYR A 799 -13.27 24.16 -41.20
C TYR A 799 -13.93 23.59 -39.94
N LEU A 800 -14.76 22.55 -40.08
CA LEU A 800 -15.42 21.89 -38.95
C LEU A 800 -14.40 21.34 -37.95
N LEU A 801 -13.38 20.62 -38.43
CA LEU A 801 -12.31 20.09 -37.58
C LEU A 801 -11.59 21.22 -36.82
N LYS A 802 -11.28 22.35 -37.48
CA LYS A 802 -10.65 23.52 -36.83
C LYS A 802 -11.55 24.16 -35.77
N GLN A 803 -12.87 24.24 -35.98
CA GLN A 803 -13.78 24.76 -34.95
C GLN A 803 -13.81 23.83 -33.72
N LEU A 804 -13.90 22.52 -33.93
CA LEU A 804 -13.91 21.53 -32.85
C LEU A 804 -12.55 21.51 -32.09
N GLN A 805 -11.42 21.52 -32.81
CA GLN A 805 -10.08 21.62 -32.22
C GLN A 805 -9.90 22.92 -31.43
N GLY A 806 -10.41 24.03 -31.97
CA GLY A 806 -10.44 25.33 -31.29
C GLY A 806 -11.14 25.24 -29.94
N PHE A 807 -12.39 24.77 -29.92
CA PHE A 807 -13.18 24.60 -28.70
C PHE A 807 -12.51 23.69 -27.65
N VAL A 808 -11.87 22.59 -28.09
CA VAL A 808 -11.14 21.70 -27.18
C VAL A 808 -9.98 22.44 -26.49
N VAL A 809 -9.21 23.25 -27.22
CA VAL A 809 -8.04 23.99 -26.71
C VAL A 809 -8.41 25.29 -25.98
N SER A 810 -9.51 25.96 -26.36
CA SER A 810 -9.94 27.21 -25.71
C SER A 810 -10.90 27.01 -24.55
N ASN A 811 -11.62 25.90 -24.50
CA ASN A 811 -12.62 25.63 -23.48
C ASN A 811 -12.29 24.39 -22.65
N LEU A 812 -12.15 23.20 -23.26
CA LEU A 812 -12.07 21.95 -22.48
C LEU A 812 -10.74 21.79 -21.71
N SER A 813 -9.61 22.28 -22.24
CA SER A 813 -8.31 22.20 -21.57
C SER A 813 -8.06 23.24 -20.47
N LEU A 814 -8.97 24.21 -20.27
CA LEU A 814 -8.91 25.11 -19.11
C LEU A 814 -9.33 24.38 -17.83
N ASP A 815 -8.81 24.78 -16.67
CA ASP A 815 -9.29 24.27 -15.38
C ASP A 815 -10.81 24.49 -15.23
N VAL A 816 -11.50 23.62 -14.48
CA VAL A 816 -12.94 23.76 -14.21
C VAL A 816 -13.30 25.12 -13.62
N LYS A 817 -12.46 25.64 -12.70
CA LYS A 817 -12.60 26.98 -12.09
C LYS A 817 -12.53 28.14 -13.11
N LYS A 818 -12.06 27.89 -14.34
CA LYS A 818 -11.99 28.83 -15.46
C LYS A 818 -13.04 28.52 -16.56
N GLY A 819 -13.97 27.60 -16.29
CA GLY A 819 -15.04 27.20 -17.21
C GLY A 819 -14.72 26.01 -18.13
N GLY A 820 -13.57 25.35 -17.96
CA GLY A 820 -13.17 24.17 -18.74
C GLY A 820 -13.40 22.84 -18.04
N GLU A 821 -12.61 21.84 -18.38
CA GLU A 821 -12.64 20.48 -17.80
C GLU A 821 -11.24 19.95 -17.43
N GLY A 822 -10.17 20.74 -17.57
CA GLY A 822 -8.80 20.35 -17.19
C GLY A 822 -8.19 19.22 -18.03
N LEU A 823 -8.64 19.04 -19.27
CA LEU A 823 -8.32 17.87 -20.09
C LEU A 823 -7.21 18.10 -21.13
N LEU A 824 -6.61 16.99 -21.56
CA LEU A 824 -5.75 16.91 -22.72
C LEU A 824 -6.45 16.09 -23.81
N ALA A 825 -6.53 16.62 -25.03
CA ALA A 825 -6.91 15.82 -26.19
C ALA A 825 -5.69 15.06 -26.69
N HIS A 826 -5.81 13.72 -26.77
CA HIS A 826 -4.69 12.85 -27.13
C HIS A 826 -4.61 12.61 -28.64
N ASP A 827 -5.75 12.38 -29.30
CA ASP A 827 -5.79 12.05 -30.73
C ASP A 827 -7.17 12.35 -31.36
N VAL A 828 -7.19 12.59 -32.68
CA VAL A 828 -8.39 12.71 -33.51
C VAL A 828 -8.20 11.94 -34.81
N GLN A 829 -8.95 10.84 -34.98
CA GLN A 829 -8.82 9.95 -36.13
C GLN A 829 -9.99 10.13 -37.10
N GLU A 830 -9.70 10.25 -38.41
CA GLU A 830 -10.74 10.23 -39.44
C GLU A 830 -11.30 8.80 -39.59
N VAL A 831 -12.63 8.67 -39.60
CA VAL A 831 -13.34 7.37 -39.66
C VAL A 831 -14.55 7.45 -40.58
N SER A 832 -14.75 6.41 -41.38
CA SER A 832 -15.92 6.24 -42.27
C SER A 832 -17.09 5.50 -41.63
N LEU A 833 -16.90 4.93 -40.44
CA LEU A 833 -17.86 4.04 -39.77
C LEU A 833 -18.07 4.43 -38.31
N LEU A 834 -19.33 4.50 -37.93
CA LEU A 834 -19.81 4.87 -36.60
C LEU A 834 -20.78 3.81 -36.08
N ASN A 835 -20.70 3.49 -34.78
CA ASN A 835 -21.71 2.68 -34.11
C ASN A 835 -22.69 3.62 -33.38
N ARG A 836 -23.99 3.38 -33.50
CA ARG A 836 -25.06 4.14 -32.82
C ARG A 836 -25.83 3.21 -31.89
N ALA A 837 -25.93 3.56 -30.61
CA ALA A 837 -26.76 2.81 -29.65
C ALA A 837 -28.22 3.27 -29.75
N ARG A 838 -29.16 2.33 -29.93
CA ARG A 838 -30.61 2.61 -29.88
C ARG A 838 -31.20 2.50 -28.48
N ARG A 839 -30.40 2.05 -27.51
CA ARG A 839 -30.70 2.06 -26.08
C ARG A 839 -29.42 2.42 -25.31
N LEU A 840 -29.50 3.39 -24.42
CA LEU A 840 -28.40 3.78 -23.53
C LEU A 840 -28.92 3.92 -22.11
N ARG A 841 -28.21 3.33 -21.15
CA ARG A 841 -28.44 3.54 -19.71
C ARG A 841 -27.31 4.35 -19.11
N PHE A 842 -27.63 5.41 -18.37
CA PHE A 842 -26.69 6.16 -17.55
C PHE A 842 -27.22 6.30 -16.11
N SER A 843 -26.30 6.40 -15.15
CA SER A 843 -26.58 6.66 -13.75
C SER A 843 -26.34 8.14 -13.45
N LEU A 844 -27.21 8.72 -12.63
CA LEU A 844 -26.93 9.91 -11.85
C LEU A 844 -26.68 9.49 -10.40
N ASP A 845 -25.63 10.03 -9.78
CA ASP A 845 -25.40 10.01 -8.34
C ASP A 845 -25.44 11.47 -7.84
N ILE A 846 -26.31 11.72 -6.86
CA ILE A 846 -26.44 12.99 -6.14
C ILE A 846 -26.01 12.77 -4.70
N ARG A 847 -24.91 13.38 -4.29
CA ARG A 847 -24.58 13.59 -2.87
C ARG A 847 -25.15 14.92 -2.42
N TYR A 848 -25.88 14.97 -1.31
CA TYR A 848 -26.54 16.20 -0.85
C TYR A 848 -26.50 16.34 0.67
N ALA A 849 -26.07 17.50 1.18
CA ALA A 849 -26.12 17.84 2.60
C ALA A 849 -27.52 18.33 3.04
N ASP A 850 -28.33 18.84 2.10
CA ASP A 850 -29.68 19.32 2.31
C ASP A 850 -30.70 18.66 1.37
N THR A 851 -31.84 18.24 1.94
CA THR A 851 -32.92 17.54 1.25
C THR A 851 -33.81 18.48 0.42
N GLU A 852 -33.98 19.74 0.83
CA GLU A 852 -34.73 20.73 0.05
C GLU A 852 -34.00 21.01 -1.27
N ARG A 853 -32.70 21.33 -1.18
CA ARG A 853 -31.78 21.51 -2.31
C ARG A 853 -31.80 20.34 -3.32
N ARG A 854 -31.72 19.09 -2.84
CA ARG A 854 -31.83 17.90 -3.71
C ARG A 854 -33.16 17.86 -4.45
N THR A 855 -34.25 18.25 -3.80
CA THR A 855 -35.59 18.21 -4.40
C THR A 855 -35.71 19.23 -5.53
N THR A 856 -35.27 20.48 -5.33
CA THR A 856 -35.19 21.51 -6.38
C THR A 856 -34.40 21.04 -7.61
N VAL A 857 -33.32 20.27 -7.39
CA VAL A 857 -32.45 19.75 -8.46
C VAL A 857 -33.13 18.62 -9.23
N LEU A 858 -33.83 17.71 -8.54
CA LEU A 858 -34.60 16.64 -9.19
C LEU A 858 -35.79 17.18 -9.98
N ASP A 859 -36.47 18.20 -9.48
CA ASP A 859 -37.58 18.86 -10.18
C ASP A 859 -37.08 19.56 -11.47
N SER A 860 -35.98 20.30 -11.37
CA SER A 860 -35.34 20.97 -12.54
C SER A 860 -34.89 19.95 -13.59
N LEU A 861 -34.28 18.84 -13.15
CA LEU A 861 -33.87 17.74 -14.04
C LEU A 861 -35.08 17.06 -14.70
N GLN A 862 -36.19 16.87 -13.98
CA GLN A 862 -37.41 16.29 -14.53
C GLN A 862 -38.02 17.18 -15.63
N GLU A 863 -38.03 18.50 -15.47
CA GLU A 863 -38.46 19.43 -16.52
C GLU A 863 -37.56 19.34 -17.75
N PHE A 864 -36.23 19.37 -17.55
CA PHE A 864 -35.26 19.23 -18.65
C PHE A 864 -35.43 17.90 -19.40
N LEU A 865 -35.55 16.77 -18.69
CA LEU A 865 -35.68 15.44 -19.28
C LEU A 865 -36.92 15.32 -20.16
N ASN A 866 -38.05 15.91 -19.75
CA ASN A 866 -39.27 15.92 -20.56
C ASN A 866 -39.05 16.63 -21.90
N ASN A 867 -38.42 17.81 -21.87
CA ASN A 867 -38.10 18.59 -23.07
C ASN A 867 -37.06 17.88 -23.96
N CYS A 868 -36.05 17.26 -23.36
CA CYS A 868 -35.00 16.51 -24.05
C CYS A 868 -35.58 15.27 -24.77
N CYS A 869 -36.44 14.50 -24.09
CA CYS A 869 -37.10 13.33 -24.68
C CYS A 869 -37.98 13.69 -25.88
N GLN A 870 -38.73 14.80 -25.79
CA GLN A 870 -39.53 15.32 -26.91
C GLN A 870 -38.66 15.76 -28.08
N ARG A 871 -37.57 16.51 -27.82
CA ARG A 871 -36.66 17.03 -28.86
C ARG A 871 -35.98 15.92 -29.67
N TRP A 872 -35.53 14.85 -28.99
CA TRP A 872 -34.82 13.74 -29.62
C TRP A 872 -35.74 12.58 -30.02
N ASN A 873 -37.05 12.66 -29.75
CA ASN A 873 -38.03 11.60 -29.99
C ASN A 873 -37.59 10.24 -29.39
N VAL A 874 -37.22 10.27 -28.11
CA VAL A 874 -36.81 9.09 -27.33
C VAL A 874 -37.77 8.84 -26.17
N THR A 875 -37.87 7.57 -25.76
CA THR A 875 -38.56 7.17 -24.54
C THR A 875 -37.57 7.03 -23.38
N LEU A 876 -38.03 7.27 -22.15
CA LEU A 876 -37.22 7.23 -20.94
C LEU A 876 -37.87 6.33 -19.89
N SER A 877 -37.08 5.42 -19.29
CA SER A 877 -37.43 4.72 -18.06
C SER A 877 -36.43 5.03 -16.94
N ARG A 878 -36.91 5.01 -15.69
CA ARG A 878 -36.18 5.40 -14.49
C ARG A 878 -36.17 4.27 -13.46
N SER A 879 -35.06 4.08 -12.73
CA SER A 879 -34.93 3.12 -11.63
C SER A 879 -34.10 3.74 -10.51
N ILE A 880 -34.68 3.89 -9.32
CA ILE A 880 -33.94 4.35 -8.14
C ILE A 880 -33.16 3.16 -7.58
N GLU A 881 -31.84 3.24 -7.67
CA GLU A 881 -30.94 2.17 -7.25
C GLU A 881 -30.53 2.31 -5.78
N GLN A 882 -30.43 3.55 -5.28
CA GLN A 882 -30.03 3.84 -3.90
C GLN A 882 -30.61 5.19 -3.42
N GLN A 883 -31.04 5.24 -2.16
CA GLN A 883 -31.51 6.46 -1.53
C GLN A 883 -31.22 6.46 -0.02
N LEU A 884 -30.44 7.44 0.45
CA LEU A 884 -30.12 7.70 1.86
C LEU A 884 -30.22 9.20 2.14
N ARG A 885 -30.62 9.61 3.35
CA ARG A 885 -30.71 11.02 3.74
C ARG A 885 -29.38 11.55 4.30
N PRO A 886 -29.14 12.88 4.34
CA PRO A 886 -28.02 13.45 5.07
C PRO A 886 -28.25 13.35 6.58
N TYR A 887 -27.16 13.22 7.31
CA TYR A 887 -27.16 13.15 8.78
C TYR A 887 -26.03 13.97 9.37
N LYS A 888 -26.28 14.64 10.49
CA LYS A 888 -25.22 15.24 11.30
C LYS A 888 -24.82 14.28 12.40
N LEU A 889 -23.53 14.03 12.53
CA LEU A 889 -23.00 13.10 13.54
C LEU A 889 -23.01 13.69 14.95
N THR A 890 -23.04 15.02 15.06
CA THR A 890 -23.37 15.72 16.31
C THR A 890 -24.74 15.32 16.86
N GLU A 891 -25.72 15.06 16.00
CA GLU A 891 -27.11 14.72 16.37
C GLU A 891 -27.30 13.20 16.54
N SER A 892 -26.83 12.38 15.59
CA SER A 892 -26.92 10.90 15.69
C SER A 892 -25.94 10.28 16.69
N GLY A 893 -24.98 11.06 17.18
CA GLY A 893 -24.02 10.66 18.22
C GLY A 893 -22.95 9.67 17.79
N GLN A 894 -22.85 9.31 16.50
CA GLN A 894 -21.82 8.41 15.96
C GLN A 894 -20.51 9.18 15.69
N ALA A 895 -19.38 8.48 15.56
CA ALA A 895 -18.08 9.09 15.26
C ALA A 895 -17.51 8.53 13.96
N LEU A 896 -17.24 9.42 13.00
CA LEU A 896 -16.53 9.11 11.76
C LEU A 896 -15.30 10.01 11.66
N GLN A 897 -14.12 9.43 11.81
CA GLN A 897 -12.83 10.11 11.76
C GLN A 897 -12.22 9.96 10.36
N MET A 898 -11.97 11.09 9.69
CA MET A 898 -11.20 11.13 8.45
C MET A 898 -9.74 11.40 8.77
N GLU A 899 -8.85 10.54 8.30
CA GLU A 899 -7.41 10.76 8.23
C GLU A 899 -7.00 11.23 6.83
N ARG A 900 -5.94 12.05 6.78
CA ARG A 900 -5.41 12.60 5.54
C ARG A 900 -5.17 11.49 4.51
N SER A 901 -5.63 11.71 3.27
CA SER A 901 -5.32 10.80 2.16
C SER A 901 -3.83 10.79 1.86
N TYR A 902 -3.28 9.62 1.57
CA TYR A 902 -1.95 9.45 1.00
C TYR A 902 -2.10 8.91 -0.41
N GLY A 903 -1.60 9.66 -1.40
CA GLY A 903 -1.70 9.27 -2.81
C GLY A 903 -1.17 7.86 -3.06
N GLY A 904 -1.83 7.14 -3.98
CA GLY A 904 -1.56 5.73 -4.24
C GLY A 904 -0.11 5.43 -4.63
N SER A 905 0.36 4.25 -4.21
CA SER A 905 1.71 3.63 -4.38
C SER A 905 2.97 4.42 -4.03
N HIS A 906 3.00 5.74 -4.26
CA HIS A 906 4.22 6.56 -4.29
C HIS A 906 4.04 7.85 -3.48
N ASN A 907 3.89 7.72 -2.15
CA ASN A 907 3.86 8.89 -1.27
C ASN A 907 5.30 9.30 -0.88
N PRO A 908 5.82 10.47 -1.29
CA PRO A 908 7.16 10.96 -0.91
C PRO A 908 7.27 11.34 0.58
N LEU A 909 6.21 11.18 1.37
CA LEU A 909 6.11 11.55 2.79
C LEU A 909 5.75 10.35 3.67
N GLU A 910 6.39 9.19 3.45
CA GLU A 910 6.17 7.95 4.22
C GLU A 910 6.30 8.15 5.75
N THR A 911 7.24 9.00 6.18
CA THR A 911 7.43 9.38 7.60
C THR A 911 6.25 10.19 8.17
N GLU A 912 5.52 10.94 7.35
CA GLU A 912 4.33 11.67 7.79
C GLU A 912 3.13 10.73 7.95
N LEU A 913 2.89 9.88 6.95
CA LEU A 913 1.94 8.76 7.00
C LEU A 913 2.11 7.93 8.29
N ALA A 914 3.33 7.50 8.62
CA ALA A 914 3.57 6.68 9.81
C ALA A 914 3.22 7.41 11.12
N ARG A 915 3.38 8.74 11.18
CA ARG A 915 3.01 9.56 12.35
C ARG A 915 1.50 9.76 12.47
N ASP A 916 0.81 9.89 11.34
CA ASP A 916 -0.62 10.14 11.32
C ASP A 916 -1.43 8.86 11.59
N VAL A 917 -0.99 7.71 11.05
CA VAL A 917 -1.47 6.38 11.44
C VAL A 917 -1.30 6.14 12.95
N LEU A 918 -0.15 6.51 13.52
CA LEU A 918 0.06 6.46 14.98
C LEU A 918 -0.91 7.41 15.71
N ARG A 919 -1.03 8.66 15.28
CA ARG A 919 -1.93 9.65 15.93
C ARG A 919 -3.38 9.16 15.95
N GLY A 920 -3.88 8.62 14.84
CA GLY A 920 -5.24 8.09 14.76
C GLY A 920 -5.42 6.90 15.72
N THR A 921 -4.41 6.03 15.81
CA THR A 921 -4.40 4.87 16.71
C THR A 921 -4.39 5.31 18.18
N LEU A 922 -3.58 6.30 18.54
CA LEU A 922 -3.54 6.86 19.90
C LEU A 922 -4.84 7.58 20.29
N LEU A 923 -5.49 8.29 19.35
CA LEU A 923 -6.78 8.93 19.59
C LEU A 923 -7.89 7.88 19.80
N GLN A 924 -7.98 6.88 18.93
CA GLN A 924 -8.95 5.79 19.03
C GLN A 924 -8.74 4.97 20.30
N LEU A 925 -7.48 4.66 20.65
CA LEU A 925 -7.12 3.98 21.90
C LEU A 925 -7.52 4.80 23.13
N ALA A 926 -7.26 6.12 23.15
CA ALA A 926 -7.66 7.01 24.24
C ALA A 926 -9.18 7.04 24.44
N VAL A 927 -9.93 7.16 23.34
CA VAL A 927 -11.40 7.07 23.34
C VAL A 927 -11.86 5.72 23.89
N THR A 928 -11.27 4.63 23.42
CA THR A 928 -11.67 3.26 23.79
C THR A 928 -11.41 2.99 25.27
N HIS A 929 -10.19 3.26 25.74
CA HIS A 929 -9.78 3.08 27.13
C HIS A 929 -10.72 3.83 28.10
N ASP A 930 -11.09 5.06 27.77
CA ASP A 930 -11.98 5.86 28.60
C ASP A 930 -13.43 5.38 28.50
N PHE A 931 -13.91 5.05 27.30
CA PHE A 931 -15.28 4.57 27.07
C PHE A 931 -15.55 3.24 27.77
N LEU A 932 -14.63 2.28 27.68
CA LEU A 932 -14.81 0.95 28.29
C LEU A 932 -15.02 1.03 29.82
N LYS A 933 -14.43 2.04 30.47
CA LYS A 933 -14.54 2.30 31.91
C LYS A 933 -15.83 3.00 32.33
N LEU A 934 -16.60 3.57 31.40
CA LEU A 934 -17.85 4.26 31.72
C LEU A 934 -18.93 3.25 32.10
N ASP A 935 -19.59 3.49 33.24
CA ASP A 935 -20.76 2.72 33.64
C ASP A 935 -21.84 2.71 32.54
N ARG A 936 -22.56 1.60 32.41
CA ARG A 936 -23.60 1.38 31.38
C ARG A 936 -24.79 2.35 31.47
N SER A 937 -25.02 2.97 32.63
CA SER A 937 -26.05 4.00 32.82
C SER A 937 -25.66 5.38 32.28
N VAL A 938 -24.38 5.65 32.00
CA VAL A 938 -23.92 6.96 31.52
C VAL A 938 -24.26 7.13 30.03
N PRO A 939 -25.09 8.11 29.63
CA PRO A 939 -25.33 8.39 28.22
C PRO A 939 -24.07 8.98 27.57
N VAL A 940 -23.72 8.52 26.37
CA VAL A 940 -22.53 8.98 25.63
C VAL A 940 -22.94 9.36 24.21
N ASN A 941 -22.81 10.65 23.87
CA ASN A 941 -22.73 11.08 22.48
C ASN A 941 -21.26 10.88 22.05
N LEU A 942 -21.01 9.89 21.18
CA LEU A 942 -19.64 9.49 20.84
C LEU A 942 -18.93 10.57 19.99
N TYR A 943 -19.66 11.29 19.12
CA TYR A 943 -19.10 12.45 18.40
C TYR A 943 -18.41 13.42 19.36
N SER A 944 -19.14 13.95 20.36
CA SER A 944 -18.58 14.88 21.34
C SER A 944 -17.46 14.25 22.16
N PHE A 945 -17.61 12.97 22.52
CA PHE A 945 -16.63 12.22 23.30
C PHE A 945 -15.27 12.03 22.58
N VAL A 946 -15.28 11.85 21.25
CA VAL A 946 -14.06 11.85 20.41
C VAL A 946 -13.55 13.27 20.23
N HIS A 947 -14.43 14.20 19.86
CA HIS A 947 -14.10 15.61 19.61
C HIS A 947 -13.35 16.25 20.78
N ASP A 948 -13.78 16.04 22.02
CA ASP A 948 -13.14 16.61 23.21
C ASP A 948 -11.72 16.09 23.46
N ARG A 949 -11.36 14.92 22.91
CA ARG A 949 -10.02 14.32 23.00
C ARG A 949 -9.08 14.74 21.88
N MET A 950 -9.59 15.35 20.80
CA MET A 950 -8.76 15.89 19.73
C MET A 950 -8.03 17.17 20.15
N PRO A 951 -6.80 17.42 19.67
CA PRO A 951 -6.12 18.72 19.79
C PRO A 951 -6.92 19.86 19.18
N SER A 952 -6.98 21.02 19.85
CA SER A 952 -7.65 22.23 19.32
C SER A 952 -7.05 22.68 17.99
N SER A 953 -5.73 22.56 17.82
CA SER A 953 -5.01 22.87 16.57
C SER A 953 -5.40 22.01 15.35
N TRP A 954 -6.28 21.02 15.50
CA TRP A 954 -6.88 20.28 14.38
C TRP A 954 -8.34 20.68 14.17
N LYS A 955 -9.10 20.80 15.27
CA LYS A 955 -10.52 21.19 15.27
C LYS A 955 -10.75 22.63 14.81
N ASP A 956 -9.93 23.56 15.29
CA ASP A 956 -10.08 25.00 15.02
C ASP A 956 -9.78 25.35 13.55
N THR A 957 -9.01 24.49 12.85
CA THR A 957 -8.67 24.65 11.43
C THR A 957 -9.80 24.19 10.50
N ILE A 958 -10.53 23.13 10.87
CA ILE A 958 -11.64 22.58 10.08
C ILE A 958 -12.82 22.29 11.02
N PRO A 959 -13.62 23.31 11.39
CA PRO A 959 -14.63 23.19 12.46
C PRO A 959 -15.88 22.39 12.05
N ALA A 960 -16.15 22.23 10.76
CA ALA A 960 -17.28 21.46 10.25
C ALA A 960 -16.91 20.77 8.93
N PHE A 961 -16.41 19.54 9.01
CA PHE A 961 -16.12 18.73 7.82
C PHE A 961 -17.38 18.01 7.32
N VAL A 962 -17.60 18.05 6.01
CA VAL A 962 -18.75 17.42 5.33
C VAL A 962 -18.23 16.31 4.40
N SER A 963 -18.47 15.04 4.77
CA SER A 963 -18.13 13.90 3.93
C SER A 963 -19.24 13.61 2.92
N GLY A 964 -18.87 13.36 1.67
CA GLY A 964 -19.76 12.94 0.58
C GLY A 964 -19.45 11.55 0.03
N ALA A 965 -18.45 10.87 0.57
CA ALA A 965 -18.21 9.46 0.31
C ALA A 965 -19.23 8.58 1.04
N LEU A 966 -19.35 7.33 0.58
CA LEU A 966 -20.04 6.27 1.33
C LEU A 966 -19.14 5.85 2.51
N HIS A 967 -19.79 5.46 3.61
CA HIS A 967 -19.18 4.93 4.82
C HIS A 967 -20.24 4.07 5.53
N ASP A 968 -19.87 2.97 6.18
CA ASP A 968 -20.83 2.11 6.86
C ASP A 968 -21.57 2.84 8.00
N THR A 969 -20.91 3.83 8.62
CA THR A 969 -21.52 4.74 9.61
C THR A 969 -22.75 5.48 9.07
N CYS A 970 -22.92 5.64 7.74
CA CYS A 970 -24.12 6.25 7.16
C CYS A 970 -25.40 5.49 7.57
N ASN A 971 -25.39 4.16 7.45
CA ASN A 971 -26.53 3.31 7.80
C ASN A 971 -26.74 3.26 9.32
N ILE A 972 -25.65 3.17 10.10
CA ILE A 972 -25.73 3.13 11.57
C ILE A 972 -26.24 4.47 12.14
N ALA A 973 -25.76 5.60 11.61
CA ALA A 973 -26.22 6.94 12.00
C ALA A 973 -27.68 7.21 11.60
N ALA A 974 -28.14 6.63 10.49
CA ALA A 974 -29.54 6.71 10.07
C ALA A 974 -30.47 6.03 11.09
N ALA A 975 -30.20 4.77 11.45
CA ALA A 975 -30.97 4.06 12.47
C ALA A 975 -30.85 4.73 13.86
N GLY A 976 -29.70 5.35 14.17
CA GLY A 976 -29.45 6.05 15.42
C GLY A 976 -30.30 7.30 15.69
N GLN A 977 -31.00 7.86 14.69
CA GLN A 977 -31.98 8.93 14.91
C GLN A 977 -33.41 8.43 15.18
N ASP A 978 -33.73 7.20 14.76
CA ASP A 978 -35.03 6.57 14.97
C ASP A 978 -35.08 5.73 16.29
N HIS A 979 -33.98 5.69 17.07
CA HIS A 979 -33.75 4.80 18.22
C HIS A 979 -33.27 5.46 19.53
#